data_AF-A0A6G1M4W7-F1
#
_entry.id   AF-A0A6G1M4W7-F1
#
_cell.length_a   1.000
_cell.length_b   1.000
_cell.length_c   1.000
_cell.angle_alpha   90.00
_cell.angle_beta   90.00
_cell.angle_gamma   90.00
#
_symmetry.space_group_name_H-M   'P 1'
#
loop_
_entity.id
_entity.type
_entity.pdbx_description
1 polymer ?
#
loop_
_entity_poly.entity_id
_entity_poly.type
_entity_poly.pdbx_seq_one_letter_code
_entity_poly.pdbx_strand_id
1 'polypeptide(L)'
;METLPVPTSATANVSSFGGSIQSHPSSTEGSETPSVLKFQRSTENSQLIANHIYQRFKSSQWINTGPGAVPSVCVRIRPYEYATEPVPADTRVLEAVKKLDVKVAFLMRSKITEFVFRTIAEGDAELVFPREGVQVQVLESLDKIIDSTDITVRRFQYVCFLRQERAVLLWHDTTRTIFKHAEQINIKMMSLLWGQDLTGRLHPSSAVLEPRSSRTSVYSIRSTSTPKPPWQVESSDVPAIEETKEAKIENLDIEKTAAEPFDRPAIYTSSIYTGVAVFIMTALLFGGALRTLVVETAIDGQYIRLALAVTLPFSGSLALFFFIIIATDICQLVGPVRSTTTNSRFYSAKSPSLDQAFRRGFQPPHITIQMPVYKESLHTVLQPTIHSLKEAVSHYELHGGTANIFVNDDGMQLIDPALAEERKEFYRDNGIGWVARPKHGENGYLRAGKFKKASNMNFGLEISNKTEDILNELIDARHKKRNELLSSKEIDDLYTTALGRVTEEDKRAWASGNIRVGEIILIVDSDTRVPADCLIYGAAEMFLCPEVAIIQHSAGVMQVVEDYFENGITYFTNLIYSAIRFVCGSGDVAPFVGHNAFLRWQAVQSVAFWSENREYYWSESHVSEDFDMALRLQVAGNVVRLATYHGLRGFQEGVSLTIYDELARWEKYHTSQTDSHNSKKY
;
A
#
# COMPACT_ATOMS: atom_id res chain seq x y z
N MET A 1 -29.99 -57.27 9.96
CA MET A 1 -29.15 -58.45 9.69
C MET A 1 -27.72 -57.99 9.86
N GLU A 2 -27.01 -58.60 10.82
CA GLU A 2 -25.54 -58.65 11.06
C GLU A 2 -24.81 -57.30 11.31
N THR A 3 -24.46 -56.89 12.54
CA THR A 3 -23.37 -57.30 13.48
C THR A 3 -21.92 -57.04 13.02
N LEU A 4 -21.36 -55.86 13.41
CA LEU A 4 -20.03 -55.48 14.01
C LEU A 4 -18.71 -56.24 13.65
N PRO A 5 -17.46 -55.74 13.91
CA PRO A 5 -16.99 -54.54 14.66
C PRO A 5 -15.75 -53.76 14.07
N VAL A 6 -15.38 -52.68 14.77
CA VAL A 6 -14.16 -51.84 14.71
C VAL A 6 -12.89 -52.60 15.15
N PRO A 7 -11.68 -52.17 14.71
CA PRO A 7 -10.49 -52.30 15.56
C PRO A 7 -9.64 -51.02 15.70
N THR A 8 -9.25 -50.76 16.94
CA THR A 8 -8.16 -49.87 17.38
C THR A 8 -6.95 -50.66 17.85
N SER A 9 -5.78 -50.02 17.75
CA SER A 9 -4.52 -50.20 18.51
C SER A 9 -3.71 -51.48 18.33
N ALA A 10 -2.45 -51.28 17.95
CA ALA A 10 -1.35 -52.24 18.14
C ALA A 10 -0.23 -51.56 18.94
N THR A 11 0.14 -52.17 20.07
CA THR A 11 1.33 -51.95 20.88
C THR A 11 2.14 -53.25 20.92
N ALA A 12 3.46 -53.18 20.76
CA ALA A 12 4.47 -54.15 21.24
C ALA A 12 5.88 -53.58 20.93
N ASN A 13 6.66 -53.15 21.94
CA ASN A 13 7.66 -53.90 22.72
C ASN A 13 8.95 -54.23 21.97
N VAL A 14 10.11 -53.69 22.41
CA VAL A 14 11.40 -54.41 22.45
C VAL A 14 12.31 -53.91 23.61
N SER A 15 12.49 -54.83 24.56
CA SER A 15 13.58 -55.15 25.51
C SER A 15 14.76 -54.21 25.85
N SER A 16 15.03 -54.23 27.15
CA SER A 16 16.28 -53.95 27.88
C SER A 16 17.50 -54.78 27.45
N PHE A 17 18.67 -54.13 27.37
CA PHE A 17 19.97 -54.77 27.59
C PHE A 17 20.80 -53.93 28.56
N GLY A 18 21.18 -54.52 29.68
CA GLY A 18 22.13 -53.97 30.64
C GLY A 18 23.56 -54.25 30.18
N GLY A 19 24.41 -53.24 30.23
CA GLY A 19 25.85 -53.33 30.04
C GLY A 19 26.55 -52.42 31.06
N SER A 20 27.21 -53.03 32.03
CA SER A 20 28.06 -52.40 33.03
C SER A 20 29.30 -51.75 32.39
N ILE A 21 29.54 -50.45 32.63
CA ILE A 21 30.82 -49.81 32.34
C ILE A 21 31.32 -49.08 33.58
N GLN A 22 32.56 -49.42 33.95
CA GLN A 22 33.34 -48.95 35.09
C GLN A 22 33.61 -47.43 35.03
N SER A 23 33.66 -46.84 36.22
CA SER A 23 34.01 -45.45 36.49
C SER A 23 35.51 -45.15 36.26
N HIS A 24 35.80 -44.11 35.48
CA HIS A 24 37.06 -43.35 35.54
C HIS A 24 36.75 -41.84 35.63
N PRO A 25 37.57 -41.04 36.35
CA PRO A 25 37.21 -39.67 36.72
C PRO A 25 37.56 -38.64 35.63
N SER A 26 36.59 -37.74 35.42
CA SER A 26 36.69 -36.32 35.04
C SER A 26 37.98 -35.81 34.37
N SER A 27 37.87 -35.43 33.10
CA SER A 27 38.59 -34.28 32.53
C SER A 27 37.56 -33.25 32.07
N THR A 28 37.80 -32.01 32.49
CA THR A 28 36.94 -30.84 32.36
C THR A 28 37.09 -30.25 30.97
N GLU A 29 36.15 -30.51 30.07
CA GLU A 29 35.94 -29.69 28.88
C GLU A 29 34.48 -29.21 28.88
N GLY A 30 34.32 -27.89 28.94
CA GLY A 30 33.02 -27.24 29.04
C GLY A 30 32.20 -27.50 27.77
N SER A 31 31.12 -28.27 27.92
CA SER A 31 30.04 -28.33 26.94
C SER A 31 29.33 -26.98 26.92
N GLU A 32 29.79 -26.05 26.09
CA GLU A 32 29.05 -24.83 25.78
C GLU A 32 27.68 -25.20 25.20
N THR A 33 26.63 -24.61 25.75
CA THR A 33 25.25 -24.88 25.35
C THR A 33 25.00 -24.42 23.90
N PRO A 34 24.12 -25.10 23.12
CA PRO A 34 23.88 -24.80 21.70
C PRO A 34 23.48 -23.35 21.39
N SER A 35 22.92 -22.64 22.36
CA SER A 35 22.54 -21.22 22.26
C SER A 35 23.74 -20.27 22.30
N VAL A 36 24.79 -20.61 23.05
CA VAL A 36 26.03 -19.81 23.17
C VAL A 36 26.85 -19.90 21.88
N LEU A 37 26.96 -21.10 21.30
CA LEU A 37 27.65 -21.32 20.03
C LEU A 37 26.93 -20.64 18.85
N LYS A 38 25.58 -20.65 18.82
CA LYS A 38 24.80 -19.88 17.83
C LYS A 38 25.03 -18.37 17.99
N PHE A 39 25.16 -17.90 19.23
CA PHE A 39 25.40 -16.48 19.52
C PHE A 39 26.78 -16.02 19.04
N GLN A 40 27.85 -16.71 19.44
CA GLN A 40 29.22 -16.39 19.01
C GLN A 40 29.33 -16.35 17.47
N ARG A 41 28.77 -17.34 16.78
CA ARG A 41 28.74 -17.36 15.30
C ARG A 41 27.98 -16.19 14.68
N SER A 42 26.86 -15.76 15.27
CA SER A 42 26.08 -14.62 14.77
C SER A 42 26.85 -13.30 14.89
N THR A 43 27.55 -13.13 16.01
CA THR A 43 28.40 -11.95 16.28
C THR A 43 29.60 -11.92 15.33
N GLU A 44 30.31 -13.03 15.19
CA GLU A 44 31.45 -13.16 14.26
C GLU A 44 31.04 -12.88 12.82
N ASN A 45 29.93 -13.48 12.36
CA ASN A 45 29.41 -13.24 11.01
C ASN A 45 29.07 -11.78 10.77
N SER A 46 28.42 -11.11 11.73
CA SER A 46 28.05 -9.69 11.60
C SER A 46 29.27 -8.79 11.57
N GLN A 47 30.31 -9.10 12.36
CA GLN A 47 31.58 -8.36 12.35
C GLN A 47 32.35 -8.55 11.04
N LEU A 48 32.40 -9.78 10.51
CA LEU A 48 33.01 -10.06 9.19
C LEU A 48 32.31 -9.29 8.07
N ILE A 49 30.97 -9.24 8.11
CA ILE A 49 30.17 -8.46 7.15
C ILE A 49 30.46 -6.97 7.29
N ALA A 50 30.48 -6.43 8.52
CA ALA A 50 30.79 -5.03 8.77
C ALA A 50 32.17 -4.66 8.21
N ASN A 51 33.18 -5.50 8.43
CA ASN A 51 34.55 -5.28 7.93
C ASN A 51 34.59 -5.35 6.40
N HIS A 52 33.96 -6.35 5.79
CA HIS A 52 33.88 -6.44 4.33
C HIS A 52 33.25 -5.18 3.71
N ILE A 53 32.15 -4.70 4.29
CA ILE A 53 31.46 -3.47 3.84
C ILE A 53 32.37 -2.26 4.01
N TYR A 54 33.01 -2.11 5.16
CA TYR A 54 33.91 -1.02 5.45
C TYR A 54 35.10 -0.95 4.48
N GLN A 55 35.78 -2.08 4.20
CA GLN A 55 36.91 -2.12 3.26
C GLN A 55 36.51 -1.70 1.85
N ARG A 56 35.32 -2.14 1.40
CA ARG A 56 34.83 -1.81 0.07
C ARG A 56 34.40 -0.35 -0.05
N PHE A 57 33.81 0.25 0.99
CA PHE A 57 33.55 1.70 1.00
C PHE A 57 34.82 2.54 1.10
N LYS A 58 35.85 2.01 1.76
CA LYS A 58 37.18 2.64 1.81
C LYS A 58 37.85 2.62 0.43
N SER A 59 37.77 1.52 -0.32
CA SER A 59 38.30 1.47 -1.69
C SER A 59 37.56 2.43 -2.63
N SER A 60 36.26 2.63 -2.44
CA SER A 60 35.46 3.62 -3.17
C SER A 60 35.67 5.08 -2.75
N GLN A 61 36.58 5.37 -1.81
CA GLN A 61 36.86 6.74 -1.30
C GLN A 61 35.63 7.43 -0.65
N TRP A 62 34.70 6.66 -0.09
CA TRP A 62 33.52 7.17 0.63
C TRP A 62 33.73 7.31 2.14
N ILE A 63 34.96 7.05 2.59
CA ILE A 63 35.42 7.13 3.96
C ILE A 63 36.62 8.08 3.97
N ASN A 64 36.35 9.38 4.11
CA ASN A 64 37.38 10.40 4.27
C ASN A 64 37.47 10.83 5.74
N THR A 65 38.68 10.83 6.30
CA THR A 65 38.94 11.21 7.68
C THR A 65 39.32 12.70 7.75
N GLY A 66 38.41 13.54 8.24
CA GLY A 66 38.64 14.96 8.55
C GLY A 66 38.05 15.33 9.91
N PRO A 67 38.10 16.60 10.37
CA PRO A 67 37.44 17.00 11.62
C PRO A 67 35.92 16.78 11.50
N GLY A 68 35.34 15.94 12.37
CA GLY A 68 33.91 15.54 12.34
C GLY A 68 33.68 14.09 12.80
N ALA A 69 32.44 13.60 12.68
CA ALA A 69 32.08 12.22 13.03
C ALA A 69 32.86 11.20 12.20
N VAL A 70 33.28 10.10 12.84
CA VAL A 70 34.09 9.05 12.21
C VAL A 70 33.21 8.20 11.31
N PRO A 71 33.48 8.11 9.98
CA PRO A 71 32.73 7.25 9.09
C PRO A 71 32.75 5.81 9.61
N SER A 72 31.57 5.27 9.84
CA SER A 72 31.40 3.98 10.51
C SER A 72 30.34 3.16 9.79
N VAL A 73 30.55 1.84 9.74
CA VAL A 73 29.56 0.85 9.29
C VAL A 73 29.04 0.14 10.53
N CYS A 74 27.72 0.03 10.63
CA CYS A 74 27.04 -0.66 11.73
C CYS A 74 26.18 -1.79 11.13
N VAL A 75 26.35 -3.02 11.60
CA VAL A 75 25.57 -4.20 11.18
C VAL A 75 24.91 -4.82 12.41
N ARG A 76 23.59 -4.98 12.37
CA ARG A 76 22.82 -5.45 13.52
C ARG A 76 23.04 -6.94 13.78
N ILE A 77 23.56 -7.25 14.97
CA ILE A 77 23.69 -8.61 15.52
C ILE A 77 22.35 -9.05 16.10
N ARG A 78 21.76 -8.20 16.95
CA ARG A 78 20.48 -8.38 17.63
C ARG A 78 19.79 -7.01 17.79
N PRO A 79 18.51 -6.95 18.16
CA PRO A 79 17.84 -5.68 18.45
C PRO A 79 18.68 -4.84 19.41
N TYR A 80 18.98 -3.61 19.03
CA TYR A 80 19.81 -2.66 19.78
C TYR A 80 21.29 -3.07 20.01
N GLU A 81 21.77 -4.15 19.36
CA GLU A 81 23.17 -4.65 19.44
C GLU A 81 23.79 -4.74 18.04
N TYR A 82 24.92 -4.06 17.84
CA TYR A 82 25.53 -3.86 16.52
C TYR A 82 27.02 -4.20 16.51
N ALA A 83 27.44 -4.88 15.46
CA ALA A 83 28.83 -4.96 15.03
C ALA A 83 29.20 -3.64 14.34
N THR A 84 30.39 -3.10 14.62
CA THR A 84 30.80 -1.80 14.08
C THR A 84 32.21 -1.84 13.52
N GLU A 85 32.46 -1.06 12.47
CA GLU A 85 33.78 -0.86 11.88
C GLU A 85 33.96 0.63 11.49
N PRO A 86 35.03 1.31 11.92
CA PRO A 86 36.17 0.79 12.69
C PRO A 86 35.81 0.55 14.17
N VAL A 87 36.59 -0.30 14.87
CA VAL A 87 36.47 -0.51 16.33
C VAL A 87 37.54 0.31 17.06
N PRO A 88 37.19 1.19 18.03
CA PRO A 88 35.84 1.55 18.46
C PRO A 88 35.16 2.53 17.49
N ALA A 89 33.85 2.38 17.30
CA ALA A 89 33.05 3.30 16.50
C ALA A 89 32.70 4.57 17.28
N ASP A 90 32.29 5.60 16.54
CA ASP A 90 31.73 6.81 17.13
C ASP A 90 30.44 6.48 17.92
N THR A 91 30.45 6.77 19.22
CA THR A 91 29.32 6.47 20.12
C THR A 91 28.03 7.10 19.64
N ARG A 92 28.08 8.33 19.09
CA ARG A 92 26.87 9.03 18.60
C ARG A 92 26.28 8.33 17.39
N VAL A 93 27.12 7.83 16.48
CA VAL A 93 26.65 7.06 15.32
C VAL A 93 25.99 5.76 15.77
N LEU A 94 26.61 5.05 16.71
CA LEU A 94 26.07 3.81 17.25
C LEU A 94 24.71 4.03 17.95
N GLU A 95 24.58 5.08 18.76
CA GLU A 95 23.31 5.42 19.43
C GLU A 95 22.22 5.79 18.42
N ALA A 96 22.54 6.59 17.39
CA ALA A 96 21.61 6.95 16.33
C ALA A 96 21.12 5.70 15.56
N VAL A 97 22.04 4.80 15.20
CA VAL A 97 21.70 3.56 14.48
C VAL A 97 20.91 2.59 15.36
N LYS A 98 21.22 2.48 16.65
CA LYS A 98 20.43 1.70 17.62
C LYS A 98 19.00 2.22 17.72
N LYS A 99 18.83 3.55 17.69
CA LYS A 99 17.52 4.19 17.77
C LYS A 99 16.67 3.91 16.52
N LEU A 100 17.28 3.93 15.33
CA LEU A 100 16.61 3.59 14.07
C LEU A 100 16.26 2.09 13.96
N ASP A 101 16.90 1.23 14.74
CA ASP A 101 16.78 -0.24 14.72
C ASP A 101 16.79 -0.83 13.28
N VAL A 102 17.84 -0.52 12.53
CA VAL A 102 18.02 -0.90 11.11
C VAL A 102 19.01 -2.06 10.96
N LYS A 103 18.88 -2.87 9.90
CA LYS A 103 19.75 -4.05 9.73
C LYS A 103 21.21 -3.69 9.42
N VAL A 104 21.43 -2.66 8.60
CA VAL A 104 22.74 -2.12 8.27
C VAL A 104 22.66 -0.60 8.12
N ALA A 105 23.69 0.09 8.60
CA ALA A 105 23.86 1.53 8.42
C ALA A 105 25.31 1.88 8.07
N PHE A 106 25.49 2.97 7.33
CA PHE A 106 26.77 3.51 6.92
C PHE A 106 26.76 5.02 7.00
N LEU A 107 27.67 5.59 7.79
CA LEU A 107 27.95 7.02 7.77
C LEU A 107 28.98 7.32 6.68
N MET A 108 28.50 7.82 5.54
CA MET A 108 29.31 8.23 4.40
C MET A 108 29.87 9.63 4.60
N ARG A 109 31.17 9.78 4.33
CA ARG A 109 31.82 11.08 4.23
C ARG A 109 32.82 11.08 3.09
N SER A 110 32.56 11.87 2.06
CA SER A 110 33.41 11.98 0.87
C SER A 110 33.68 13.44 0.54
N LYS A 111 34.57 13.70 -0.43
CA LYS A 111 34.80 15.06 -0.94
C LYS A 111 33.52 15.67 -1.55
N ILE A 112 32.65 14.82 -2.09
CA ILE A 112 31.38 15.21 -2.70
C ILE A 112 30.39 15.65 -1.61
N THR A 113 30.29 14.91 -0.49
CA THR A 113 29.40 15.30 0.60
C THR A 113 29.76 16.68 1.15
N GLU A 114 31.06 16.97 1.32
CA GLU A 114 31.52 18.30 1.76
C GLU A 114 31.10 19.44 0.82
N PHE A 115 31.06 19.19 -0.48
CA PHE A 115 30.57 20.13 -1.48
C PHE A 115 29.06 20.32 -1.40
N VAL A 116 28.29 19.24 -1.29
CA VAL A 116 26.82 19.31 -1.16
C VAL A 116 26.43 20.18 0.03
N PHE A 117 27.07 19.99 1.19
CA PHE A 117 26.81 20.83 2.38
C PHE A 117 27.19 22.32 2.23
N ARG A 118 27.96 22.72 1.21
CA ARG A 118 28.15 24.15 0.87
C ARG A 118 26.97 24.74 0.10
N THR A 119 26.15 23.88 -0.51
CA THR A 119 25.00 24.26 -1.33
C THR A 119 23.71 24.34 -0.51
N ILE A 120 23.61 23.57 0.57
CA ILE A 120 22.45 23.58 1.48
C ILE A 120 22.46 24.87 2.30
N ALA A 121 21.37 25.65 2.27
CA ALA A 121 21.28 26.89 3.05
C ALA A 121 21.08 26.58 4.55
N GLU A 122 21.41 27.55 5.41
CA GLU A 122 21.16 27.44 6.85
C GLU A 122 19.65 27.38 7.12
N GLY A 123 19.18 26.30 7.74
CA GLY A 123 17.77 26.09 8.08
C GLY A 123 16.96 25.19 7.12
N ASP A 124 17.52 24.79 5.98
CA ASP A 124 16.83 23.84 5.09
C ASP A 124 16.63 22.48 5.78
N ALA A 125 15.38 22.04 5.89
CA ALA A 125 15.03 20.72 6.44
C ALA A 125 15.14 19.60 5.39
N GLU A 126 15.26 19.96 4.11
CA GLU A 126 15.27 19.03 2.98
C GLU A 126 16.22 19.51 1.88
N LEU A 127 16.84 18.56 1.19
CA LEU A 127 17.65 18.77 0.00
C LEU A 127 16.89 18.26 -1.22
N VAL A 128 16.58 19.16 -2.14
CA VAL A 128 15.92 18.83 -3.41
C VAL A 128 16.95 18.59 -4.51
N PHE A 129 16.86 17.44 -5.16
CA PHE A 129 17.65 17.12 -6.35
C PHE A 129 16.91 17.60 -7.61
N PRO A 130 17.36 18.69 -8.29
CA PRO A 130 16.55 19.39 -9.29
C PRO A 130 16.18 18.58 -10.52
N ARG A 131 17.00 17.58 -10.90
CA ARG A 131 16.76 16.75 -12.10
C ARG A 131 15.69 15.68 -11.88
N GLU A 132 15.53 15.20 -10.65
CA GLU A 132 14.66 14.07 -10.34
C GLU A 132 13.44 14.48 -9.49
N GLY A 133 13.40 15.71 -8.97
CA GLY A 133 12.34 16.15 -8.05
C GLY A 133 12.39 15.48 -6.67
N VAL A 134 13.44 14.69 -6.40
CA VAL A 134 13.61 13.92 -5.17
C VAL A 134 14.03 14.84 -4.02
N GLN A 135 13.32 14.74 -2.91
CA GLN A 135 13.54 15.49 -1.67
C GLN A 135 14.07 14.54 -0.60
N VAL A 136 15.29 14.79 -0.13
CA VAL A 136 15.93 13.99 0.93
C VAL A 136 16.01 14.80 2.20
N GLN A 137 15.68 14.19 3.34
CA GLN A 137 15.74 14.84 4.64
C GLN A 137 17.15 15.32 5.02
N VAL A 138 17.20 16.53 5.58
CA VAL A 138 18.40 17.14 6.16
C VAL A 138 18.13 17.34 7.65
N LEU A 139 18.97 16.72 8.48
CA LEU A 139 18.94 16.87 9.93
C LEU A 139 20.14 17.70 10.37
N GLU A 140 19.94 18.48 11.43
CA GLU A 140 20.98 19.35 11.98
C GLU A 140 22.16 18.55 12.54
N SER A 141 21.89 17.48 13.29
CA SER A 141 22.92 16.64 13.88
C SER A 141 22.48 15.20 14.08
N LEU A 142 23.44 14.34 14.41
CA LEU A 142 23.15 12.98 14.90
C LEU A 142 22.29 13.00 16.17
N ASP A 143 22.41 14.03 17.01
CA ASP A 143 21.58 14.14 18.22
C ASP A 143 20.12 14.27 17.86
N LYS A 144 19.78 14.90 16.72
CA LYS A 144 18.39 14.92 16.27
C LYS A 144 17.86 13.52 15.99
N ILE A 145 18.70 12.57 15.55
CA ILE A 145 18.32 11.16 15.37
C ILE A 145 18.24 10.43 16.72
N ILE A 146 19.23 10.63 17.58
CA ILE A 146 19.31 10.00 18.91
C ILE A 146 18.14 10.46 19.80
N ASP A 147 17.83 11.75 19.73
CA ASP A 147 16.73 12.39 20.43
C ASP A 147 15.40 12.24 19.69
N SER A 148 15.40 11.94 18.39
CA SER A 148 14.15 11.62 17.68
C SER A 148 13.65 10.23 17.97
N THR A 149 12.34 10.08 17.78
CA THR A 149 11.59 8.83 17.76
C THR A 149 11.12 8.55 16.32
N ASP A 150 10.70 7.30 16.04
CA ASP A 150 10.44 6.72 14.70
C ASP A 150 9.53 7.57 13.76
N ILE A 151 8.81 8.56 14.31
CA ILE A 151 7.81 9.36 13.61
C ILE A 151 8.41 10.57 12.89
N THR A 152 9.58 11.07 13.33
CA THR A 152 10.17 12.30 12.75
C THR A 152 11.20 12.05 11.66
N VAL A 153 11.88 10.91 11.71
CA VAL A 153 12.84 10.50 10.68
C VAL A 153 12.06 9.74 9.63
N ARG A 154 12.15 10.18 8.38
CA ARG A 154 11.56 9.48 7.24
C ARG A 154 12.37 8.20 6.96
N ARG A 155 12.04 7.14 7.70
CA ARG A 155 12.83 5.89 7.76
C ARG A 155 12.92 5.21 6.40
N PHE A 156 11.89 5.33 5.56
CA PHE A 156 11.82 4.67 4.26
C PHE A 156 12.50 5.48 3.15
N GLN A 157 13.01 6.70 3.40
CA GLN A 157 13.95 7.35 2.50
C GLN A 157 15.31 6.63 2.44
N TYR A 158 15.66 5.84 3.48
CA TYR A 158 16.94 5.12 3.59
C TYR A 158 18.20 5.99 3.58
N VAL A 159 18.05 7.32 3.66
CA VAL A 159 19.14 8.29 3.63
C VAL A 159 18.78 9.54 4.44
N CYS A 160 19.78 10.12 5.08
CA CYS A 160 19.70 11.39 5.79
C CYS A 160 21.01 12.18 5.64
N PHE A 161 20.91 13.48 5.34
CA PHE A 161 22.05 14.41 5.37
C PHE A 161 22.19 15.04 6.74
N LEU A 162 23.38 14.98 7.35
CA LEU A 162 23.70 15.51 8.67
C LEU A 162 24.56 16.77 8.57
N ARG A 163 24.01 17.92 8.95
CA ARG A 163 24.63 19.24 8.72
C ARG A 163 25.88 19.47 9.58
N GLN A 164 25.79 19.27 10.89
CA GLN A 164 26.91 19.47 11.82
C GLN A 164 28.08 18.52 11.55
N GLU A 165 27.77 17.25 11.28
CA GLU A 165 28.77 16.21 10.99
C GLU A 165 29.29 16.28 9.54
N ARG A 166 28.62 17.04 8.67
CA ARG A 166 28.89 17.15 7.22
C ARG A 166 29.01 15.78 6.55
N ALA A 167 28.13 14.87 6.96
CA ALA A 167 28.13 13.47 6.58
C ALA A 167 26.73 13.02 6.13
N VAL A 168 26.66 11.90 5.44
CA VAL A 168 25.40 11.31 4.98
C VAL A 168 25.23 9.97 5.68
N LEU A 169 24.17 9.82 6.47
CA LEU A 169 23.81 8.55 7.07
C LEU A 169 22.91 7.78 6.11
N LEU A 170 23.33 6.57 5.75
CA LEU A 170 22.61 5.65 4.86
C LEU A 170 22.25 4.40 5.64
N TRP A 171 21.09 3.81 5.39
CA TRP A 171 20.73 2.53 5.98
C TRP A 171 19.91 1.68 5.03
N HIS A 172 19.77 0.39 5.34
CA HIS A 172 18.93 -0.52 4.58
C HIS A 172 18.50 -1.72 5.43
N ASP A 173 17.40 -2.36 5.03
CA ASP A 173 16.91 -3.60 5.64
C ASP A 173 17.76 -4.84 5.28
N THR A 174 18.66 -4.74 4.30
CA THR A 174 19.47 -5.87 3.83
C THR A 174 20.91 -5.43 3.58
N THR A 175 21.86 -6.23 4.07
CA THR A 175 23.31 -5.96 3.94
C THR A 175 23.81 -6.00 2.51
N ARG A 176 23.11 -6.68 1.60
CA ARG A 176 23.50 -6.84 0.19
C ARG A 176 23.19 -5.60 -0.65
N THR A 177 22.16 -4.83 -0.30
CA THR A 177 21.65 -3.72 -1.10
C THR A 177 22.26 -2.37 -0.72
N ILE A 178 22.85 -2.26 0.48
CA ILE A 178 23.48 -1.01 0.97
C ILE A 178 24.53 -0.43 0.02
N PHE A 179 25.27 -1.28 -0.70
CA PHE A 179 26.25 -0.83 -1.69
C PHE A 179 25.60 -0.13 -2.88
N LYS A 180 24.55 -0.76 -3.45
CA LYS A 180 23.81 -0.20 -4.58
C LYS A 180 23.15 1.13 -4.18
N HIS A 181 22.58 1.18 -2.97
CA HIS A 181 21.96 2.39 -2.42
C HIS A 181 22.99 3.52 -2.25
N ALA A 182 24.13 3.23 -1.64
CA ALA A 182 25.22 4.20 -1.48
C ALA A 182 25.74 4.73 -2.82
N GLU A 183 25.86 3.86 -3.83
CA GLU A 183 26.25 4.24 -5.18
C GLU A 183 25.21 5.16 -5.85
N GLN A 184 23.93 4.82 -5.75
CA GLN A 184 22.83 5.65 -6.26
C GLN A 184 22.82 7.04 -5.63
N ILE A 185 22.92 7.14 -4.30
CA ILE A 185 22.98 8.42 -3.60
C ILE A 185 24.24 9.21 -4.02
N ASN A 186 25.38 8.54 -4.18
CA ASN A 186 26.60 9.19 -4.68
C ASN A 186 26.42 9.76 -6.10
N ILE A 187 25.77 9.04 -7.01
CA ILE A 187 25.44 9.53 -8.36
C ILE A 187 24.51 10.75 -8.28
N LYS A 188 23.50 10.73 -7.41
CA LYS A 188 22.58 11.87 -7.21
C LYS A 188 23.33 13.10 -6.68
N MET A 189 24.22 12.93 -5.69
CA MET A 189 25.08 14.01 -5.20
C MET A 189 26.02 14.56 -6.28
N MET A 190 26.57 13.70 -7.15
CA MET A 190 27.38 14.13 -8.30
C MET A 190 26.57 14.93 -9.33
N SER A 191 25.29 14.62 -9.50
CA SER A 191 24.43 15.39 -10.40
C SER A 191 24.25 16.85 -9.96
N LEU A 192 24.29 17.13 -8.65
CA LEU A 192 24.26 18.50 -8.11
C LEU A 192 25.52 19.28 -8.50
N LEU A 193 26.69 18.64 -8.49
CA LEU A 193 27.96 19.21 -8.95
C LEU A 193 27.88 19.59 -10.43
N TRP A 194 27.48 18.63 -11.28
CA TRP A 194 27.40 18.86 -12.72
C TRP A 194 26.32 19.86 -13.14
N GLY A 195 25.27 20.03 -12.32
CA GLY A 195 24.23 21.04 -12.54
C GLY A 195 24.72 22.47 -12.36
N GLN A 196 25.70 22.71 -11.47
CA GLN A 196 26.22 24.05 -11.22
C GLN A 196 27.15 24.56 -12.34
N ASP A 197 27.81 23.66 -13.07
CA ASP A 197 28.74 24.03 -14.16
C ASP A 197 28.01 24.50 -15.45
N LEU A 198 26.69 24.35 -15.55
CA LEU A 198 25.89 24.79 -16.71
C LEU A 198 25.06 26.06 -16.46
N THR A 199 25.00 26.57 -15.23
CA THR A 199 24.30 27.82 -14.90
C THR A 199 25.22 28.77 -14.15
N GLY A 200 26.15 29.37 -14.90
CA GLY A 200 26.86 30.55 -14.43
C GLY A 200 25.88 31.68 -14.14
N ARG A 201 25.74 32.01 -12.85
CA ARG A 201 25.25 33.30 -12.29
C ARG A 201 23.98 33.88 -12.92
N LEU A 202 22.81 33.56 -12.36
CA LEU A 202 21.74 34.54 -12.16
C LEU A 202 20.97 34.16 -10.89
N HIS A 203 21.14 34.95 -9.83
CA HIS A 203 20.13 35.04 -8.78
C HIS A 203 18.85 35.61 -9.41
N PRO A 204 17.66 35.02 -9.22
CA PRO A 204 16.43 35.76 -9.38
C PRO A 204 16.06 36.36 -8.04
N SER A 205 16.41 37.64 -7.85
CA SER A 205 15.59 38.50 -7.01
C SER A 205 14.28 38.73 -7.75
N SER A 206 13.19 38.65 -6.99
CA SER A 206 11.80 38.96 -7.32
C SER A 206 11.61 39.92 -8.50
N ALA A 207 11.02 39.44 -9.60
CA ALA A 207 10.23 40.27 -10.51
C ALA A 207 9.35 39.40 -11.42
N VAL A 208 8.04 39.58 -11.26
CA VAL A 208 6.97 39.25 -12.21
C VAL A 208 7.33 39.78 -13.60
N LEU A 209 7.17 38.98 -14.65
CA LEU A 209 6.86 39.45 -16.02
C LEU A 209 6.44 38.27 -16.91
N GLU A 210 5.23 38.37 -17.48
CA GLU A 210 4.67 37.47 -18.50
C GLU A 210 5.48 37.48 -19.81
N PRO A 211 5.50 36.39 -20.61
CA PRO A 211 5.94 36.48 -22.00
C PRO A 211 4.76 36.58 -22.97
N ARG A 212 4.70 37.72 -23.67
CA ARG A 212 3.91 37.89 -24.91
C ARG A 212 4.53 37.09 -26.05
N SER A 213 3.65 36.38 -26.75
CA SER A 213 3.87 35.70 -28.03
C SER A 213 4.61 36.55 -29.06
N SER A 214 5.65 35.98 -29.68
CA SER A 214 6.11 36.35 -31.01
C SER A 214 6.42 35.08 -31.81
N ARG A 215 5.59 34.81 -32.81
CA ARG A 215 5.89 33.91 -33.95
C ARG A 215 7.13 34.44 -34.68
N THR A 216 7.95 33.54 -35.26
CA THR A 216 8.30 33.51 -36.71
C THR A 216 9.31 32.39 -37.05
N SER A 217 8.84 31.52 -37.97
CA SER A 217 9.48 30.75 -39.05
C SER A 217 10.75 29.86 -38.90
N VAL A 218 10.52 28.58 -39.20
CA VAL A 218 11.08 27.77 -40.32
C VAL A 218 12.59 27.83 -40.57
N TYR A 219 13.25 26.67 -40.37
CA TYR A 219 14.09 26.05 -41.40
C TYR A 219 14.04 24.52 -41.28
N SER A 220 13.61 23.89 -42.37
CA SER A 220 13.66 22.45 -42.61
C SER A 220 15.02 22.10 -43.22
N ILE A 221 15.65 21.03 -42.75
CA ILE A 221 16.72 20.34 -43.50
C ILE A 221 16.31 18.87 -43.60
N ARG A 222 16.23 18.41 -44.85
CA ARG A 222 15.85 17.06 -45.28
C ARG A 222 17.06 16.46 -46.00
N SER A 223 17.48 15.26 -45.62
CA SER A 223 18.40 14.40 -46.40
C SER A 223 18.50 13.03 -45.73
N THR A 224 18.50 11.87 -46.37
CA THR A 224 18.06 11.35 -47.68
C THR A 224 18.16 9.84 -47.52
N SER A 225 17.20 9.10 -48.06
CA SER A 225 17.13 7.64 -48.07
C SER A 225 18.12 6.99 -49.03
N THR A 226 18.63 5.80 -48.68
CA THR A 226 19.23 4.84 -49.63
C THR A 226 18.66 3.43 -49.41
N PRO A 227 18.64 2.57 -50.46
CA PRO A 227 17.61 1.54 -50.65
C PRO A 227 18.06 0.11 -50.31
N LYS A 228 17.10 -0.77 -49.97
CA LYS A 228 17.28 -2.23 -49.82
C LYS A 228 16.98 -2.98 -51.14
N PRO A 229 17.71 -4.05 -51.51
CA PRO A 229 17.30 -5.00 -52.55
C PRO A 229 16.51 -6.20 -51.98
N PRO A 230 15.82 -7.00 -52.83
CA PRO A 230 14.68 -7.83 -52.44
C PRO A 230 14.92 -9.36 -52.51
N TRP A 231 14.01 -10.09 -51.84
CA TRP A 231 13.69 -11.54 -51.88
C TRP A 231 14.41 -12.51 -50.91
N GLN A 232 13.69 -12.96 -49.87
CA GLN A 232 13.30 -14.37 -49.58
C GLN A 232 12.57 -14.43 -48.21
N VAL A 233 11.24 -14.68 -48.21
CA VAL A 233 10.50 -15.90 -47.85
C VAL A 233 10.48 -16.24 -46.35
N GLU A 234 9.25 -16.31 -45.81
CA GLU A 234 8.85 -16.61 -44.44
C GLU A 234 9.34 -17.98 -43.92
N SER A 235 9.76 -18.01 -42.65
CA SER A 235 9.40 -19.09 -41.73
C SER A 235 9.51 -18.59 -40.28
N SER A 236 8.42 -18.82 -39.56
CA SER A 236 8.21 -18.69 -38.11
C SER A 236 9.38 -19.16 -37.26
N ASP A 237 9.81 -18.35 -36.29
CA ASP A 237 10.44 -18.81 -35.04
C ASP A 237 10.28 -17.77 -33.90
N VAL A 238 9.81 -18.30 -32.77
CA VAL A 238 9.97 -17.91 -31.36
C VAL A 238 10.77 -16.62 -31.05
N PRO A 239 10.23 -15.65 -30.29
CA PRO A 239 11.07 -14.62 -29.68
C PRO A 239 11.68 -15.14 -28.38
N ALA A 240 13.01 -15.16 -28.39
CA ALA A 240 13.88 -15.34 -27.24
C ALA A 240 13.71 -14.22 -26.20
N ILE A 241 13.97 -14.61 -24.96
CA ILE A 241 14.05 -13.80 -23.75
C ILE A 241 15.09 -12.69 -23.92
N GLU A 242 14.68 -11.42 -23.85
CA GLU A 242 15.58 -10.28 -23.69
C GLU A 242 15.59 -9.81 -22.23
N GLU A 243 16.79 -9.78 -21.66
CA GLU A 243 17.12 -9.23 -20.35
C GLU A 243 16.73 -7.75 -20.24
N THR A 244 16.28 -7.40 -19.04
CA THR A 244 16.01 -6.05 -18.51
C THR A 244 16.91 -4.96 -19.08
N LYS A 245 16.36 -4.15 -19.99
CA LYS A 245 16.82 -2.78 -20.27
C LYS A 245 16.00 -1.81 -19.44
N GLU A 246 16.72 -1.04 -18.64
CA GLU A 246 16.24 0.08 -17.83
C GLU A 246 15.25 0.94 -18.63
N ALA A 247 14.09 1.20 -18.03
CA ALA A 247 13.07 2.07 -18.57
C ALA A 247 13.64 3.48 -18.76
N LYS A 248 14.00 3.81 -19.99
CA LYS A 248 14.15 5.19 -20.43
C LYS A 248 12.80 5.87 -20.27
N ILE A 249 12.74 6.81 -19.33
CA ILE A 249 11.72 7.83 -19.23
C ILE A 249 11.68 8.54 -20.60
N GLU A 250 10.71 8.18 -21.43
CA GLU A 250 10.33 9.03 -22.55
C GLU A 250 9.79 10.32 -21.93
N ASN A 251 10.47 11.43 -22.23
CA ASN A 251 10.00 12.78 -21.95
C ASN A 251 8.62 12.94 -22.60
N LEU A 252 7.56 12.72 -21.82
CA LEU A 252 6.20 13.10 -22.16
C LEU A 252 6.16 14.61 -22.34
N ASP A 253 5.69 15.04 -23.51
CA ASP A 253 5.51 16.44 -23.91
C ASP A 253 4.98 17.34 -22.78
N ILE A 254 5.88 18.13 -22.19
CA ILE A 254 5.63 19.04 -21.06
C ILE A 254 4.67 20.20 -21.43
N GLU A 255 4.29 20.37 -22.71
CA GLU A 255 3.50 21.52 -23.19
C GLU A 255 2.01 21.24 -23.48
N LYS A 256 1.43 20.08 -23.12
CA LYS A 256 0.00 19.79 -23.41
C LYS A 256 -0.89 19.36 -22.24
N THR A 257 -0.43 19.45 -21.00
CA THR A 257 -1.34 19.27 -19.85
C THR A 257 -2.03 20.60 -19.55
N ALA A 258 -3.06 20.92 -20.33
CA ALA A 258 -3.99 21.98 -19.98
C ALA A 258 -4.46 21.75 -18.54
N ALA A 259 -4.40 22.79 -17.71
CA ALA A 259 -4.74 22.70 -16.29
C ALA A 259 -6.10 22.00 -16.13
N GLU A 260 -6.13 20.86 -15.43
CA GLU A 260 -7.39 20.13 -15.27
C GLU A 260 -8.39 21.03 -14.52
N PRO A 261 -9.63 21.16 -15.04
CA PRO A 261 -10.70 21.87 -14.34
C PRO A 261 -11.00 21.18 -13.01
N PHE A 262 -11.26 21.96 -11.95
CA PHE A 262 -11.68 21.42 -10.65
C PHE A 262 -12.98 20.61 -10.75
N ASP A 263 -13.94 21.11 -11.55
CA ASP A 263 -15.20 20.41 -11.78
C ASP A 263 -15.06 19.52 -13.01
N ARG A 264 -14.86 18.23 -12.77
CA ARG A 264 -14.80 17.23 -13.83
C ARG A 264 -16.20 17.00 -14.39
N PRO A 265 -16.37 16.93 -15.72
CA PRO A 265 -17.69 16.81 -16.32
C PRO A 265 -18.39 15.51 -15.88
N ALA A 266 -19.68 15.61 -15.60
CA ALA A 266 -20.55 14.45 -15.46
C ALA A 266 -20.90 13.91 -16.85
N ILE A 267 -20.69 12.61 -17.06
CA ILE A 267 -21.05 11.90 -18.28
C ILE A 267 -22.34 11.11 -17.98
N TYR A 268 -23.30 11.11 -18.90
CA TYR A 268 -24.60 10.44 -18.73
C TYR A 268 -24.81 9.28 -19.71
N THR A 269 -23.74 8.84 -20.37
CA THR A 269 -23.81 7.81 -21.40
C THR A 269 -24.27 6.47 -20.83
N SER A 270 -23.79 6.08 -19.64
CA SER A 270 -24.28 4.88 -18.93
C SER A 270 -25.79 4.96 -18.66
N SER A 271 -26.30 6.13 -18.22
CA SER A 271 -27.73 6.32 -17.99
C SER A 271 -28.57 6.12 -19.27
N ILE A 272 -28.05 6.50 -20.43
CA ILE A 272 -28.70 6.25 -21.72
C ILE A 272 -28.70 4.74 -22.03
N TYR A 273 -27.57 4.05 -21.84
CA TYR A 273 -27.48 2.61 -22.07
C TYR A 273 -28.46 1.83 -21.19
N THR A 274 -28.51 2.17 -19.90
CA THR A 274 -29.46 1.59 -18.94
C THR A 274 -30.91 1.92 -19.32
N GLY A 275 -31.19 3.15 -19.77
CA GLY A 275 -32.52 3.53 -20.27
C GLY A 275 -32.96 2.70 -21.48
N VAL A 276 -32.06 2.46 -22.44
CA VAL A 276 -32.32 1.59 -23.61
C VAL A 276 -32.54 0.14 -23.17
N ALA A 277 -31.74 -0.38 -22.24
CA ALA A 277 -31.90 -1.72 -21.69
C ALA A 277 -33.28 -1.90 -21.02
N VAL A 278 -33.67 -0.95 -20.16
CA VAL A 278 -34.98 -0.95 -19.49
C VAL A 278 -36.11 -0.84 -20.52
N PHE A 279 -35.96 -0.02 -21.56
CA PHE A 279 -36.94 0.10 -22.63
C PHE A 279 -37.13 -1.22 -23.39
N ILE A 280 -36.03 -1.86 -23.83
CA ILE A 280 -36.06 -3.14 -24.54
C ILE A 280 -36.68 -4.23 -23.65
N MET A 281 -36.24 -4.31 -22.40
CA MET A 281 -36.80 -5.25 -21.41
C MET A 281 -38.30 -5.02 -21.25
N THR A 282 -38.75 -3.77 -21.13
CA THR A 282 -40.16 -3.43 -20.95
C THR A 282 -40.98 -3.81 -22.17
N ALA A 283 -40.50 -3.50 -23.37
CA ALA A 283 -41.17 -3.83 -24.62
C ALA A 283 -41.30 -5.35 -24.82
N LEU A 284 -40.25 -6.13 -24.54
CA LEU A 284 -40.25 -7.57 -24.75
C LEU A 284 -41.01 -8.31 -23.63
N LEU A 285 -40.71 -8.01 -22.38
CA LEU A 285 -41.23 -8.75 -21.23
C LEU A 285 -42.64 -8.30 -20.89
N PHE A 286 -42.89 -7.00 -20.74
CA PHE A 286 -44.24 -6.52 -20.43
C PHE A 286 -45.09 -6.44 -21.69
N GLY A 287 -44.57 -5.86 -22.79
CA GLY A 287 -45.34 -5.74 -24.03
C GLY A 287 -45.66 -7.10 -24.66
N GLY A 288 -44.66 -7.96 -24.83
CA GLY A 288 -44.83 -9.28 -25.44
C GLY A 288 -45.64 -10.25 -24.57
N ALA A 289 -45.28 -10.42 -23.30
CA ALA A 289 -45.98 -11.38 -22.43
C ALA A 289 -47.40 -10.94 -22.13
N LEU A 290 -47.63 -9.66 -21.82
CA LEU A 290 -48.98 -9.16 -21.55
C LEU A 290 -49.87 -9.23 -22.79
N ARG A 291 -49.33 -8.93 -23.99
CA ARG A 291 -50.06 -9.13 -25.25
C ARG A 291 -50.51 -10.57 -25.41
N THR A 292 -49.62 -11.54 -25.19
CA THR A 292 -49.97 -12.97 -25.30
C THR A 292 -51.05 -13.33 -24.30
N LEU A 293 -50.94 -12.91 -23.03
CA LEU A 293 -51.96 -13.15 -22.01
C LEU A 293 -53.32 -12.56 -22.40
N VAL A 294 -53.35 -11.32 -22.91
CA VAL A 294 -54.58 -10.64 -23.32
C VAL A 294 -55.23 -11.33 -24.52
N VAL A 295 -54.45 -11.68 -25.55
CA VAL A 295 -54.97 -12.37 -26.74
C VAL A 295 -55.55 -13.74 -26.37
N GLU A 296 -54.83 -14.50 -25.55
CA GLU A 296 -55.25 -15.81 -25.07
C GLU A 296 -56.54 -15.74 -24.24
N THR A 297 -56.63 -14.80 -23.29
CA THR A 297 -57.85 -14.57 -22.51
C THR A 297 -59.03 -14.10 -23.37
N ALA A 298 -58.78 -13.33 -24.43
CA ALA A 298 -59.83 -12.91 -25.36
C ALA A 298 -60.39 -14.07 -26.19
N ILE A 299 -59.59 -15.10 -26.46
CA ILE A 299 -60.01 -16.28 -27.24
C ILE A 299 -60.83 -17.25 -26.39
N ASP A 300 -60.40 -17.54 -25.16
CA ASP A 300 -61.00 -18.61 -24.33
C ASP A 300 -61.92 -18.11 -23.20
N GLY A 301 -61.93 -16.80 -22.94
CA GLY A 301 -62.71 -16.16 -21.89
C GLY A 301 -62.22 -16.45 -20.45
N GLN A 302 -61.06 -17.09 -20.27
CA GLN A 302 -60.54 -17.47 -18.96
C GLN A 302 -59.64 -16.38 -18.37
N TYR A 303 -60.23 -15.53 -17.52
CA TYR A 303 -59.54 -14.41 -16.88
C TYR A 303 -58.46 -14.82 -15.86
N ILE A 304 -58.45 -16.07 -15.39
CA ILE A 304 -57.45 -16.55 -14.42
C ILE A 304 -56.01 -16.45 -14.94
N ARG A 305 -55.81 -16.51 -16.27
CA ARG A 305 -54.50 -16.37 -16.92
C ARG A 305 -53.84 -15.00 -16.64
N LEU A 306 -54.64 -13.95 -16.44
CA LEU A 306 -54.14 -12.62 -16.11
C LEU A 306 -53.42 -12.57 -14.76
N ALA A 307 -53.64 -13.54 -13.86
CA ALA A 307 -52.89 -13.65 -12.62
C ALA A 307 -51.37 -13.83 -12.85
N LEU A 308 -50.96 -14.39 -14.01
CA LEU A 308 -49.55 -14.51 -14.38
C LEU A 308 -48.87 -13.14 -14.58
N ALA A 309 -49.61 -12.05 -14.80
CA ALA A 309 -49.01 -10.72 -14.91
C ALA A 309 -48.28 -10.29 -13.63
N VAL A 310 -48.66 -10.85 -12.46
CA VAL A 310 -48.01 -10.58 -11.16
C VAL A 310 -46.56 -11.08 -11.12
N THR A 311 -46.19 -12.06 -11.95
CA THR A 311 -44.81 -12.56 -12.00
C THR A 311 -43.89 -11.65 -12.81
N LEU A 312 -44.44 -10.81 -13.71
CA LEU A 312 -43.66 -9.97 -14.63
C LEU A 312 -42.71 -8.99 -13.92
N PRO A 313 -43.09 -8.28 -12.84
CA PRO A 313 -42.14 -7.44 -12.10
C PRO A 313 -40.98 -8.23 -11.51
N PHE A 314 -41.23 -9.44 -10.97
CA PHE A 314 -40.18 -10.29 -10.41
C PHE A 314 -39.24 -10.82 -11.49
N SER A 315 -39.80 -11.32 -12.60
CA SER A 315 -39.01 -11.73 -13.77
C SER A 315 -38.24 -10.56 -14.38
N GLY A 316 -38.82 -9.37 -14.43
CA GLY A 316 -38.17 -8.14 -14.88
C GLY A 316 -36.96 -7.77 -14.04
N SER A 317 -37.08 -7.80 -12.71
CA SER A 317 -35.95 -7.54 -11.80
C SER A 317 -34.79 -8.50 -12.00
N LEU A 318 -35.07 -9.80 -12.21
CA LEU A 318 -34.03 -10.80 -12.51
C LEU A 318 -33.43 -10.63 -13.90
N ALA A 319 -34.25 -10.25 -14.89
CA ALA A 319 -33.82 -10.09 -16.27
C ALA A 319 -33.03 -8.79 -16.50
N LEU A 320 -33.25 -7.76 -15.68
CA LEU A 320 -32.70 -6.42 -15.86
C LEU A 320 -31.18 -6.43 -16.03
N PHE A 321 -30.47 -7.22 -15.21
CA PHE A 321 -29.01 -7.37 -15.30
C PHE A 321 -28.58 -7.83 -16.70
N PHE A 322 -29.21 -8.89 -17.23
CA PHE A 322 -28.89 -9.42 -18.55
C PHE A 322 -29.17 -8.41 -19.67
N PHE A 323 -30.28 -7.67 -19.60
CA PHE A 323 -30.57 -6.63 -20.58
C PHE A 323 -29.57 -5.48 -20.54
N ILE A 324 -29.12 -5.08 -19.34
CA ILE A 324 -28.07 -4.04 -19.19
C ILE A 324 -26.76 -4.52 -19.80
N ILE A 325 -26.33 -5.77 -19.53
CA ILE A 325 -25.11 -6.33 -20.12
C ILE A 325 -25.22 -6.37 -21.65
N ILE A 326 -26.30 -6.89 -22.22
CA ILE A 326 -26.49 -6.95 -23.67
C ILE A 326 -26.45 -5.55 -24.31
N ALA A 327 -27.18 -4.59 -23.73
CA ALA A 327 -27.19 -3.21 -24.26
C ALA A 327 -25.80 -2.57 -24.16
N THR A 328 -25.09 -2.81 -23.05
CA THR A 328 -23.73 -2.29 -22.82
C THR A 328 -22.74 -2.91 -23.81
N ASP A 329 -22.79 -4.22 -24.05
CA ASP A 329 -21.90 -4.91 -24.99
C ASP A 329 -22.12 -4.45 -26.44
N ILE A 330 -23.38 -4.25 -26.84
CA ILE A 330 -23.70 -3.65 -28.14
C ILE A 330 -23.12 -2.23 -28.21
N CYS A 331 -23.28 -1.43 -27.15
CA CYS A 331 -22.73 -0.08 -27.11
C CYS A 331 -21.20 -0.06 -27.03
N GLN A 332 -20.54 -1.08 -26.48
CA GLN A 332 -19.08 -1.24 -26.56
C GLN A 332 -18.63 -1.50 -28.00
N LEU A 333 -19.42 -2.26 -28.77
CA LEU A 333 -19.10 -2.61 -30.15
C LEU A 333 -19.25 -1.42 -31.12
N VAL A 334 -20.30 -0.60 -30.97
CA VAL A 334 -20.62 0.46 -31.94
C VAL A 334 -20.66 1.88 -31.37
N GLY A 335 -20.60 2.02 -30.05
CA GLY A 335 -20.75 3.29 -29.34
C GLY A 335 -19.43 4.04 -29.10
N PRO A 336 -19.51 5.24 -28.51
CA PRO A 336 -18.33 6.06 -28.24
C PRO A 336 -17.48 5.47 -27.10
N VAL A 337 -16.23 5.12 -27.41
CA VAL A 337 -15.25 4.62 -26.43
C VAL A 337 -14.33 5.71 -25.88
N ARG A 338 -14.42 6.95 -26.38
CA ARG A 338 -13.51 8.04 -25.96
C ARG A 338 -13.61 8.32 -24.45
N SER A 339 -14.78 8.12 -23.87
CA SER A 339 -15.07 8.35 -22.45
C SER A 339 -14.16 7.55 -21.51
N THR A 340 -13.69 6.36 -21.93
CA THR A 340 -12.77 5.52 -21.15
C THR A 340 -11.31 6.01 -21.16
N THR A 341 -10.99 7.03 -21.96
CA THR A 341 -9.64 7.64 -22.04
C THR A 341 -9.59 9.05 -21.48
N THR A 342 -10.72 9.55 -20.96
CA THR A 342 -10.87 10.92 -20.46
C THR A 342 -11.34 10.91 -19.01
N ASN A 343 -10.91 11.92 -18.24
CA ASN A 343 -11.34 12.08 -16.86
C ASN A 343 -12.78 12.62 -16.80
N SER A 344 -13.57 12.08 -15.88
CA SER A 344 -14.96 12.48 -15.59
C SER A 344 -15.17 12.55 -14.07
N ARG A 345 -16.37 12.94 -13.64
CA ARG A 345 -16.71 13.01 -12.20
C ARG A 345 -16.44 11.69 -11.44
N PHE A 346 -16.76 10.55 -12.05
CA PHE A 346 -16.67 9.22 -11.43
C PHE A 346 -15.49 8.37 -11.96
N TYR A 347 -14.68 8.91 -12.88
CA TYR A 347 -13.64 8.15 -13.55
C TYR A 347 -12.35 8.94 -13.80
N SER A 348 -11.20 8.33 -13.51
CA SER A 348 -9.86 8.84 -13.75
C SER A 348 -9.10 7.93 -14.70
N ALA A 349 -9.09 8.27 -15.98
CA ALA A 349 -8.29 7.63 -17.01
C ALA A 349 -6.82 8.08 -17.00
N LYS A 350 -6.58 9.35 -16.64
CA LYS A 350 -5.27 10.00 -16.65
C LYS A 350 -4.90 10.42 -15.24
N SER A 351 -3.62 10.26 -14.91
CA SER A 351 -3.08 10.66 -13.61
C SER A 351 -3.17 12.17 -13.41
N PRO A 352 -3.36 12.66 -12.18
CA PRO A 352 -3.35 14.08 -11.90
C PRO A 352 -1.95 14.67 -12.16
N SER A 353 -1.90 15.92 -12.60
CA SER A 353 -0.63 16.63 -12.77
C SER A 353 -0.06 17.06 -11.41
N LEU A 354 1.07 16.45 -11.02
CA LEU A 354 1.77 16.79 -9.78
C LEU A 354 2.23 18.27 -9.78
N ASP A 355 2.77 18.76 -10.91
CA ASP A 355 3.17 20.16 -11.06
C ASP A 355 2.02 21.15 -10.83
N GLN A 356 0.81 20.79 -11.26
CA GLN A 356 -0.38 21.59 -11.02
C GLN A 356 -0.77 21.55 -9.55
N ALA A 357 -0.71 20.38 -8.91
CA ALA A 357 -0.99 20.22 -7.50
C ALA A 357 -0.03 21.07 -6.64
N PHE A 358 1.28 20.92 -6.83
CA PHE A 358 2.30 21.68 -6.08
C PHE A 358 2.19 23.19 -6.29
N ARG A 359 1.95 23.66 -7.53
CA ARG A 359 1.72 25.09 -7.80
C ARG A 359 0.51 25.66 -7.08
N ARG A 360 -0.46 24.82 -6.72
CA ARG A 360 -1.68 25.20 -5.98
C ARG A 360 -1.53 25.02 -4.46
N GLY A 361 -0.33 24.72 -3.97
CA GLY A 361 -0.07 24.55 -2.54
C GLY A 361 -0.35 23.15 -2.02
N PHE A 362 -0.34 22.13 -2.89
CA PHE A 362 -0.37 20.74 -2.44
C PHE A 362 0.82 20.47 -1.52
N GLN A 363 0.50 20.11 -0.29
CA GLN A 363 1.45 19.56 0.68
C GLN A 363 1.04 18.10 0.89
N PRO A 364 1.90 17.13 0.56
CA PRO A 364 1.55 15.73 0.69
C PRO A 364 1.19 15.38 2.15
N PRO A 365 -0.06 14.99 2.45
CA PRO A 365 -0.50 14.71 3.80
C PRO A 365 0.06 13.39 4.35
N HIS A 366 -0.14 13.13 5.64
CA HIS A 366 0.16 11.81 6.20
C HIS A 366 -0.81 10.75 5.64
N ILE A 367 -0.29 9.66 5.07
CA ILE A 367 -1.09 8.54 4.57
C ILE A 367 -0.88 7.30 5.44
N THR A 368 -1.96 6.67 5.87
CA THR A 368 -1.91 5.38 6.57
C THR A 368 -2.28 4.25 5.62
N ILE A 369 -1.39 3.27 5.47
CA ILE A 369 -1.67 2.06 4.71
C ILE A 369 -2.28 1.04 5.66
N GLN A 370 -3.60 0.85 5.59
CA GLN A 370 -4.32 -0.09 6.44
C GLN A 370 -4.41 -1.46 5.77
N MET A 371 -3.89 -2.49 6.44
CA MET A 371 -3.85 -3.86 5.92
C MET A 371 -4.43 -4.85 6.94
N PRO A 372 -5.66 -5.36 6.75
CA PRO A 372 -6.20 -6.43 7.58
C PRO A 372 -5.54 -7.77 7.24
N VAL A 373 -5.14 -8.51 8.27
CA VAL A 373 -4.48 -9.82 8.20
C VAL A 373 -5.17 -10.79 9.16
N TYR A 374 -5.33 -12.03 8.73
CA TYR A 374 -5.92 -13.12 9.50
C TYR A 374 -4.96 -14.29 9.75
N LYS A 375 -4.68 -15.13 8.76
CA LYS A 375 -3.85 -16.36 8.89
C LYS A 375 -2.86 -16.53 7.75
N GLU A 376 -2.71 -15.51 6.93
CA GLU A 376 -1.82 -15.45 5.79
C GLU A 376 -0.38 -15.66 6.26
N SER A 377 0.41 -16.34 5.44
CA SER A 377 1.79 -16.67 5.74
C SER A 377 2.69 -15.43 5.69
N LEU A 378 3.67 -15.38 6.58
CA LEU A 378 4.63 -14.27 6.63
C LEU A 378 5.45 -14.19 5.33
N HIS A 379 6.07 -15.29 4.91
CA HIS A 379 7.02 -15.25 3.79
C HIS A 379 6.37 -15.19 2.41
N THR A 380 5.27 -15.92 2.18
CA THR A 380 4.72 -16.04 0.82
C THR A 380 3.70 -14.95 0.50
N VAL A 381 3.04 -14.38 1.51
CA VAL A 381 1.99 -13.36 1.32
C VAL A 381 2.44 -12.01 1.87
N LEU A 382 2.64 -11.91 3.20
CA LEU A 382 2.85 -10.62 3.86
C LEU A 382 4.16 -9.92 3.45
N GLN A 383 5.27 -10.65 3.43
CA GLN A 383 6.60 -10.09 3.16
C GLN A 383 6.68 -9.42 1.78
N PRO A 384 6.29 -10.07 0.66
CA PRO A 384 6.36 -9.41 -0.64
C PRO A 384 5.31 -8.30 -0.81
N THR A 385 4.18 -8.34 -0.09
CA THR A 385 3.20 -7.22 -0.04
C THR A 385 3.82 -6.02 0.64
N ILE A 386 4.38 -6.22 1.83
CA ILE A 386 5.04 -5.18 2.61
C ILE A 386 6.24 -4.61 1.86
N HIS A 387 6.98 -5.41 1.10
CA HIS A 387 8.08 -4.91 0.27
C HIS A 387 7.58 -3.90 -0.79
N SER A 388 6.52 -4.25 -1.52
CA SER A 388 5.89 -3.35 -2.49
C SER A 388 5.32 -2.08 -1.84
N LEU A 389 4.69 -2.21 -0.66
CA LEU A 389 4.21 -1.06 0.11
C LEU A 389 5.37 -0.15 0.54
N LYS A 390 6.50 -0.72 0.97
CA LYS A 390 7.67 0.05 1.39
C LYS A 390 8.32 0.82 0.24
N GLU A 391 8.32 0.26 -0.97
CA GLU A 391 8.75 1.00 -2.17
C GLU A 391 7.83 2.20 -2.41
N ALA A 392 6.52 2.03 -2.24
CA ALA A 392 5.57 3.13 -2.38
C ALA A 392 5.71 4.21 -1.30
N VAL A 393 5.91 3.80 -0.05
CA VAL A 393 6.18 4.72 1.07
C VAL A 393 7.49 5.48 0.85
N SER A 394 8.55 4.78 0.43
CA SER A 394 9.84 5.40 0.11
C SER A 394 9.70 6.48 -0.95
N HIS A 395 9.02 6.17 -2.06
CA HIS A 395 8.75 7.14 -3.11
C HIS A 395 7.94 8.34 -2.60
N TYR A 396 6.92 8.12 -1.76
CA TYR A 396 6.11 9.19 -1.20
C TYR A 396 6.88 10.11 -0.25
N GLU A 397 7.70 9.53 0.63
CA GLU A 397 8.57 10.28 1.54
C GLU A 397 9.61 11.10 0.78
N LEU A 398 10.14 10.59 -0.33
CA LEU A 398 11.03 11.31 -1.22
C LEU A 398 10.36 12.47 -1.96
N HIS A 399 9.03 12.62 -1.88
CA HIS A 399 8.28 13.75 -2.45
C HIS A 399 7.67 14.65 -1.36
N GLY A 400 8.17 14.55 -0.12
CA GLY A 400 7.78 15.42 1.00
C GLY A 400 6.64 14.88 1.86
N GLY A 401 6.05 13.75 1.47
CA GLY A 401 4.99 13.08 2.25
C GLY A 401 5.51 12.30 3.45
N THR A 402 4.58 11.80 4.25
CA THR A 402 4.88 10.84 5.33
C THR A 402 3.83 9.73 5.31
N ALA A 403 4.22 8.51 5.60
CA ALA A 403 3.26 7.41 5.66
C ALA A 403 3.66 6.33 6.67
N ASN A 404 2.66 5.64 7.22
CA ASN A 404 2.86 4.47 8.07
C ASN A 404 2.09 3.26 7.51
N ILE A 405 2.58 2.06 7.82
CA ILE A 405 1.88 0.81 7.56
C ILE A 405 1.23 0.37 8.87
N PHE A 406 -0.10 0.23 8.84
CA PHE A 406 -0.91 -0.18 9.98
C PHE A 406 -1.61 -1.52 9.68
N VAL A 407 -1.16 -2.58 10.37
CA VAL A 407 -1.67 -3.94 10.18
C VAL A 407 -2.68 -4.31 11.26
N ASN A 408 -3.88 -4.70 10.86
CA ASN A 408 -4.86 -5.28 11.78
C ASN A 408 -4.67 -6.80 11.74
N ASP A 409 -3.78 -7.34 12.57
CA ASP A 409 -3.32 -8.74 12.49
C ASP A 409 -4.00 -9.63 13.53
N ASP A 410 -5.09 -10.28 13.13
CA ASP A 410 -5.76 -11.30 13.94
C ASP A 410 -4.88 -12.53 14.20
N GLY A 411 -3.91 -12.77 13.32
CA GLY A 411 -3.03 -13.93 13.32
C GLY A 411 -2.10 -13.97 14.52
N MET A 412 -1.69 -12.81 15.05
CA MET A 412 -0.79 -12.71 16.20
C MET A 412 -1.27 -13.47 17.45
N GLN A 413 -2.60 -13.61 17.62
CA GLN A 413 -3.19 -14.36 18.73
C GLN A 413 -3.78 -15.72 18.30
N LEU A 414 -3.66 -16.09 17.01
CA LEU A 414 -4.27 -17.31 16.44
C LEU A 414 -3.27 -18.35 15.95
N ILE A 415 -2.13 -17.91 15.42
CA ILE A 415 -1.11 -18.80 14.87
C ILE A 415 -0.22 -19.35 15.99
N ASP A 416 0.67 -20.28 15.64
CA ASP A 416 1.63 -20.83 16.59
C ASP A 416 2.48 -19.70 17.23
N PRO A 417 2.74 -19.74 18.55
CA PRO A 417 3.51 -18.70 19.23
C PRO A 417 4.88 -18.43 18.62
N ALA A 418 5.56 -19.44 18.06
CA ALA A 418 6.84 -19.24 17.39
C ALA A 418 6.71 -18.42 16.10
N LEU A 419 5.67 -18.70 15.30
CA LEU A 419 5.37 -17.92 14.08
C LEU A 419 4.87 -16.51 14.41
N ALA A 420 4.14 -16.35 15.52
CA ALA A 420 3.71 -15.04 15.99
C ALA A 420 4.92 -14.19 16.42
N GLU A 421 5.90 -14.77 17.10
CA GLU A 421 7.12 -14.05 17.49
C GLU A 421 7.98 -13.67 16.29
N GLU A 422 8.15 -14.56 15.32
CA GLU A 422 8.81 -14.26 14.04
C GLU A 422 8.13 -13.09 13.31
N ARG A 423 6.78 -13.08 13.31
CA ARG A 423 6.01 -12.00 12.70
C ARG A 423 6.15 -10.67 13.45
N LYS A 424 6.20 -10.67 14.79
CA LYS A 424 6.45 -9.47 15.60
C LYS A 424 7.84 -8.90 15.33
N GLU A 425 8.85 -9.76 15.25
CA GLU A 425 10.21 -9.36 14.89
C GLU A 425 10.24 -8.73 13.49
N PHE A 426 9.56 -9.36 12.51
CA PHE A 426 9.45 -8.80 11.17
C PHE A 426 8.74 -7.44 11.14
N TYR A 427 7.64 -7.26 11.88
CA TYR A 427 6.94 -5.96 11.94
C TYR A 427 7.80 -4.87 12.59
N ARG A 428 8.49 -5.19 13.69
CA ARG A 428 9.44 -4.26 14.33
C ARG A 428 10.54 -3.85 13.36
N ASP A 429 11.17 -4.83 12.71
CA ASP A 429 12.29 -4.62 11.79
C ASP A 429 11.92 -3.75 10.58
N ASN A 430 10.64 -3.73 10.23
CA ASN A 430 10.10 -2.94 9.12
C ASN A 430 9.37 -1.67 9.56
N GLY A 431 9.35 -1.34 10.86
CA GLY A 431 8.68 -0.13 11.38
C GLY A 431 7.15 -0.16 11.20
N ILE A 432 6.53 -1.34 11.33
CA ILE A 432 5.10 -1.55 11.09
C ILE A 432 4.33 -1.45 12.41
N GLY A 433 3.31 -0.60 12.43
CA GLY A 433 2.33 -0.57 13.50
C GLY A 433 1.33 -1.71 13.35
N TRP A 434 0.97 -2.39 14.43
CA TRP A 434 0.00 -3.47 14.38
C TRP A 434 -0.88 -3.54 15.62
N VAL A 435 -2.10 -4.03 15.42
CA VAL A 435 -3.07 -4.34 16.47
C VAL A 435 -3.63 -5.74 16.24
N ALA A 436 -3.75 -6.53 17.31
CA ALA A 436 -4.35 -7.85 17.30
C ALA A 436 -5.40 -7.95 18.42
N ARG A 437 -6.52 -8.59 18.10
CA ARG A 437 -7.64 -8.83 19.02
C ARG A 437 -7.74 -10.31 19.44
N PRO A 438 -8.44 -10.61 20.56
CA PRO A 438 -8.56 -11.96 21.09
C PRO A 438 -9.18 -12.96 20.13
N LYS A 439 -8.93 -14.25 20.35
CA LYS A 439 -9.57 -15.31 19.57
C LYS A 439 -11.08 -15.30 19.79
N HIS A 440 -11.83 -15.70 18.76
CA HIS A 440 -13.28 -15.83 18.88
C HIS A 440 -13.65 -16.88 19.94
N GLY A 441 -14.50 -16.48 20.89
CA GLY A 441 -14.93 -17.28 22.04
C GLY A 441 -13.98 -17.21 23.25
N GLU A 442 -12.83 -16.56 23.13
CA GLU A 442 -11.86 -16.44 24.22
C GLU A 442 -12.37 -15.43 25.26
N ASN A 443 -12.50 -15.86 26.52
CA ASN A 443 -13.03 -15.04 27.61
C ASN A 443 -14.40 -14.39 27.30
N GLY A 444 -15.22 -15.06 26.48
CA GLY A 444 -16.52 -14.54 26.02
C GLY A 444 -16.45 -13.49 24.91
N TYR A 445 -15.27 -13.23 24.34
CA TYR A 445 -15.10 -12.28 23.24
C TYR A 445 -15.63 -12.86 21.92
N LEU A 446 -16.70 -12.26 21.40
CA LEU A 446 -17.30 -12.66 20.13
C LEU A 446 -16.85 -11.72 19.02
N ARG A 447 -15.97 -12.20 18.14
CA ARG A 447 -15.67 -11.53 16.86
C ARG A 447 -16.93 -11.49 15.99
N ALA A 448 -17.49 -10.30 15.80
CA ALA A 448 -18.70 -10.05 15.00
C ALA A 448 -18.44 -10.14 13.49
N GLY A 449 -19.52 -10.35 12.74
CA GLY A 449 -19.52 -10.54 11.29
C GLY A 449 -19.12 -11.95 10.85
N LYS A 450 -19.65 -12.39 9.70
CA LYS A 450 -19.39 -13.73 9.16
C LYS A 450 -17.91 -13.95 8.81
N PHE A 451 -17.28 -12.95 8.19
CA PHE A 451 -15.88 -12.99 7.75
C PHE A 451 -14.92 -12.19 8.63
N LYS A 452 -15.46 -11.43 9.58
CA LYS A 452 -14.70 -10.75 10.65
C LYS A 452 -13.66 -9.73 10.16
N LYS A 453 -13.56 -9.40 8.86
CA LYS A 453 -12.67 -8.35 8.30
C LYS A 453 -13.08 -6.96 8.80
N ALA A 454 -14.33 -6.57 8.59
CA ALA A 454 -14.91 -5.32 9.11
C ALA A 454 -14.65 -5.13 10.61
N SER A 455 -14.95 -6.17 11.41
CA SER A 455 -14.75 -6.10 12.86
C SER A 455 -13.28 -6.09 13.28
N ASN A 456 -12.36 -6.59 12.44
CA ASN A 456 -10.93 -6.50 12.67
C ASN A 456 -10.45 -5.04 12.50
N MET A 457 -10.87 -4.43 11.39
CA MET A 457 -10.54 -3.04 11.08
C MET A 457 -11.15 -2.08 12.10
N ASN A 458 -12.42 -2.26 12.49
CA ASN A 458 -13.05 -1.45 13.54
C ASN A 458 -12.31 -1.58 14.87
N PHE A 459 -11.91 -2.79 15.28
CA PHE A 459 -11.13 -2.97 16.51
C PHE A 459 -9.78 -2.25 16.45
N GLY A 460 -9.07 -2.35 15.31
CA GLY A 460 -7.83 -1.62 15.09
C GLY A 460 -8.00 -0.10 15.20
N LEU A 461 -9.04 0.44 14.54
CA LEU A 461 -9.37 1.86 14.57
C LEU A 461 -9.83 2.31 15.97
N GLU A 462 -10.55 1.49 16.72
CA GLU A 462 -10.93 1.76 18.11
C GLU A 462 -9.71 1.94 19.02
N ILE A 463 -8.73 1.02 18.93
CA ILE A 463 -7.49 1.11 19.71
C ILE A 463 -6.66 2.34 19.29
N SER A 464 -6.64 2.64 17.98
CA SER A 464 -5.97 3.84 17.46
C SER A 464 -6.60 5.12 18.02
N ASN A 465 -7.92 5.27 17.95
CA ASN A 465 -8.65 6.43 18.47
C ASN A 465 -8.48 6.59 19.98
N LYS A 466 -8.60 5.51 20.77
CA LYS A 466 -8.34 5.55 22.21
C LYS A 466 -6.91 6.02 22.53
N THR A 467 -5.95 5.60 21.71
CA THR A 467 -4.55 6.03 21.86
C THR A 467 -4.40 7.52 21.55
N GLU A 468 -5.07 8.04 20.51
CA GLU A 468 -5.09 9.47 20.19
C GLU A 468 -5.80 10.30 21.29
N ASP A 469 -6.91 9.82 21.85
CA ASP A 469 -7.63 10.51 22.92
C ASP A 469 -6.73 10.69 24.15
N ILE A 470 -6.08 9.61 24.61
CA ILE A 470 -5.14 9.66 25.74
C ILE A 470 -3.90 10.51 25.38
N LEU A 471 -3.41 10.43 24.14
CA LEU A 471 -2.29 11.25 23.69
C LEU A 471 -2.64 12.75 23.76
N ASN A 472 -3.81 13.15 23.25
CA ASN A 472 -4.29 14.53 23.30
C ASN A 472 -4.45 15.01 24.75
N GLU A 473 -4.99 14.17 25.65
CA GLU A 473 -5.07 14.49 27.08
C GLU A 473 -3.69 14.73 27.71
N LEU A 474 -2.71 13.88 27.38
CA LEU A 474 -1.34 14.00 27.87
C LEU A 474 -0.64 15.25 27.33
N ILE A 475 -0.83 15.56 26.05
CA ILE A 475 -0.32 16.76 25.39
C ILE A 475 -0.92 18.01 26.05
N ASP A 476 -2.24 18.06 26.24
CA ASP A 476 -2.94 19.17 26.88
C ASP A 476 -2.49 19.38 28.34
N ALA A 477 -2.35 18.29 29.10
CA ALA A 477 -1.85 18.36 30.46
C ALA A 477 -0.42 18.92 30.52
N ARG A 478 0.42 18.57 29.55
CA ARG A 478 1.81 19.04 29.46
C ARG A 478 1.87 20.51 29.03
N HIS A 479 1.07 20.89 28.03
CA HIS A 479 0.94 22.28 27.58
C HIS A 479 0.46 23.19 28.71
N LYS A 480 -0.57 22.81 29.47
CA LYS A 480 -1.05 23.58 30.62
C LYS A 480 0.01 23.79 31.70
N LYS A 481 0.94 22.83 31.85
CA LYS A 481 2.01 22.91 32.86
C LYS A 481 3.20 23.78 32.43
N ARG A 482 3.55 23.78 31.15
CA ARG A 482 4.81 24.39 30.65
C ARG A 482 4.61 25.60 29.74
N ASN A 483 3.41 25.81 29.20
CA ASN A 483 3.04 26.89 28.28
C ASN A 483 4.00 27.06 27.07
N GLU A 484 4.58 25.94 26.62
CA GLU A 484 5.55 25.86 25.52
C GLU A 484 5.08 24.82 24.49
N LEU A 485 5.53 24.96 23.24
CA LEU A 485 5.36 23.95 22.21
C LEU A 485 6.17 22.70 22.57
N LEU A 486 5.54 21.52 22.53
CA LEU A 486 6.26 20.27 22.74
C LEU A 486 7.18 19.97 21.56
N SER A 487 8.36 19.44 21.86
CA SER A 487 9.21 18.83 20.84
C SER A 487 8.55 17.56 20.30
N SER A 488 8.83 17.20 19.05
CA SER A 488 8.36 15.95 18.46
C SER A 488 8.74 14.71 19.29
N LYS A 489 9.92 14.73 19.93
CA LYS A 489 10.34 13.68 20.89
C LYS A 489 9.35 13.51 22.04
N GLU A 490 8.91 14.63 22.62
CA GLU A 490 8.00 14.59 23.74
C GLU A 490 6.63 14.05 23.32
N ILE A 491 6.15 14.40 22.13
CA ILE A 491 4.89 13.88 21.59
C ILE A 491 4.98 12.36 21.43
N ASP A 492 6.10 11.84 20.96
CA ASP A 492 6.28 10.41 20.72
C ASP A 492 6.50 9.60 22.02
N ASP A 493 7.18 10.18 23.02
CA ASP A 493 7.29 9.60 24.36
C ASP A 493 5.89 9.55 25.02
N LEU A 494 5.09 10.60 24.83
CA LEU A 494 3.69 10.61 25.26
C LEU A 494 2.86 9.60 24.48
N TYR A 495 3.10 9.41 23.18
CA TYR A 495 2.42 8.38 22.37
C TYR A 495 2.74 6.97 22.87
N THR A 496 4.01 6.67 23.16
CA THR A 496 4.42 5.38 23.72
C THR A 496 3.75 5.14 25.07
N THR A 497 3.64 6.21 25.88
CA THR A 497 2.92 6.18 27.17
C THR A 497 1.42 5.96 26.96
N ALA A 498 0.81 6.62 25.99
CA ALA A 498 -0.62 6.50 25.67
C ALA A 498 -0.95 5.08 25.20
N LEU A 499 -0.18 4.54 24.25
CA LEU A 499 -0.36 3.18 23.75
C LEU A 499 -0.19 2.16 24.88
N GLY A 500 0.83 2.34 25.72
CA GLY A 500 1.03 1.51 26.91
C GLY A 500 -0.19 1.49 27.82
N ARG A 501 -0.75 2.68 28.14
CA ARG A 501 -1.99 2.79 28.94
C ARG A 501 -3.18 2.08 28.30
N VAL A 502 -3.41 2.27 26.99
CA VAL A 502 -4.51 1.59 26.29
C VAL A 502 -4.36 0.06 26.37
N THR A 503 -3.14 -0.46 26.17
CA THR A 503 -2.89 -1.91 26.25
C THR A 503 -2.99 -2.46 27.68
N GLU A 504 -2.73 -1.65 28.71
CA GLU A 504 -2.91 -2.04 30.12
C GLU A 504 -4.38 -2.03 30.55
N GLU A 505 -5.14 -1.03 30.10
CA GLU A 505 -6.59 -0.91 30.35
C GLU A 505 -7.39 -1.97 29.58
N ASP A 506 -7.09 -2.15 28.29
CA ASP A 506 -7.69 -3.17 27.44
C ASP A 506 -6.73 -4.35 27.22
N LYS A 507 -6.61 -5.20 28.25
CA LYS A 507 -5.76 -6.41 28.25
C LYS A 507 -6.07 -7.40 27.11
N ARG A 508 -7.17 -7.20 26.39
CA ARG A 508 -7.57 -8.00 25.24
C ARG A 508 -6.78 -7.64 23.98
N ALA A 509 -6.38 -6.37 23.86
CA ALA A 509 -5.68 -5.86 22.69
C ALA A 509 -4.17 -6.08 22.84
N TRP A 510 -3.55 -6.65 21.81
CA TRP A 510 -2.09 -6.59 21.65
C TRP A 510 -1.80 -5.55 20.59
N ALA A 511 -0.95 -4.57 20.90
CA ALA A 511 -0.61 -3.52 19.97
C ALA A 511 0.86 -3.10 20.12
N SER A 512 1.48 -2.68 19.02
CA SER A 512 2.83 -2.11 19.02
C SER A 512 3.07 -1.28 17.77
N GLY A 513 4.11 -0.44 17.80
CA GLY A 513 4.49 0.44 16.70
C GLY A 513 3.56 1.65 16.52
N ASN A 514 3.64 2.29 15.36
CA ASN A 514 2.84 3.47 15.02
C ASN A 514 1.49 3.09 14.41
N ILE A 515 0.43 3.12 15.22
CA ILE A 515 -0.95 2.78 14.84
C ILE A 515 -1.81 4.03 14.57
N ARG A 516 -1.20 5.22 14.48
CA ARG A 516 -1.91 6.47 14.20
C ARG A 516 -2.48 6.45 12.78
N VAL A 517 -3.58 7.17 12.58
CA VAL A 517 -4.27 7.26 11.28
C VAL A 517 -4.12 8.67 10.73
N GLY A 518 -3.62 8.78 9.50
CA GLY A 518 -3.45 10.04 8.76
C GLY A 518 -4.74 10.57 8.14
N GLU A 519 -4.59 11.61 7.32
CA GLU A 519 -5.74 12.24 6.62
C GLU A 519 -6.33 11.33 5.54
N ILE A 520 -5.49 10.48 4.95
CA ILE A 520 -5.85 9.53 3.90
C ILE A 520 -5.47 8.13 4.34
N ILE A 521 -6.36 7.17 4.09
CA ILE A 521 -6.10 5.74 4.28
C ILE A 521 -5.97 5.09 2.90
N LEU A 522 -4.87 4.39 2.64
CA LEU A 522 -4.80 3.41 1.56
C LEU A 522 -5.18 2.04 2.15
N ILE A 523 -6.34 1.51 1.78
CA ILE A 523 -6.74 0.15 2.17
C ILE A 523 -6.22 -0.86 1.15
N VAL A 524 -5.52 -1.89 1.62
CA VAL A 524 -4.98 -2.99 0.81
C VAL A 524 -5.26 -4.32 1.46
N ASP A 525 -5.38 -5.37 0.64
CA ASP A 525 -5.38 -6.73 1.15
C ASP A 525 -3.94 -7.24 1.32
N SER A 526 -3.80 -8.31 2.11
CA SER A 526 -2.53 -8.91 2.48
C SER A 526 -1.75 -9.52 1.30
N ASP A 527 -2.42 -9.76 0.17
CA ASP A 527 -1.92 -10.39 -1.06
C ASP A 527 -1.81 -9.43 -2.26
N THR A 528 -1.79 -8.12 -1.99
CA THR A 528 -1.75 -7.07 -3.02
C THR A 528 -0.31 -6.65 -3.41
N ARG A 529 -0.13 -6.15 -4.65
CA ARG A 529 1.03 -5.31 -5.02
C ARG A 529 0.53 -3.95 -5.48
N VAL A 530 1.30 -2.91 -5.14
CA VAL A 530 0.98 -1.53 -5.47
C VAL A 530 2.11 -0.88 -6.30
N PRO A 531 1.79 0.10 -7.16
CA PRO A 531 2.79 0.92 -7.81
C PRO A 531 3.60 1.75 -6.80
N ALA A 532 4.88 1.98 -7.07
CA ALA A 532 5.72 2.81 -6.20
C ALA A 532 5.25 4.27 -6.11
N ASP A 533 4.67 4.82 -7.17
CA ASP A 533 4.18 6.20 -7.22
C ASP A 533 2.71 6.35 -6.76
N CYS A 534 2.06 5.28 -6.31
CA CYS A 534 0.62 5.31 -6.09
C CYS A 534 0.18 6.30 -4.99
N LEU A 535 0.97 6.44 -3.93
CA LEU A 535 0.66 7.32 -2.80
C LEU A 535 0.64 8.80 -3.20
N ILE A 536 1.62 9.25 -4.00
CA ILE A 536 1.70 10.66 -4.40
C ILE A 536 0.56 11.03 -5.34
N TYR A 537 0.22 10.15 -6.28
CA TYR A 537 -0.91 10.38 -7.20
C TYR A 537 -2.26 10.28 -6.50
N GLY A 538 -2.44 9.31 -5.60
CA GLY A 538 -3.66 9.20 -4.79
C GLY A 538 -3.90 10.44 -3.93
N ALA A 539 -2.87 10.93 -3.24
CA ALA A 539 -2.95 12.17 -2.46
C ALA A 539 -3.19 13.41 -3.33
N ALA A 540 -2.47 13.54 -4.45
CA ALA A 540 -2.65 14.67 -5.37
C ALA A 540 -4.08 14.71 -5.96
N GLU A 541 -4.65 13.55 -6.30
CA GLU A 541 -6.03 13.47 -6.78
C GLU A 541 -7.04 13.87 -5.71
N MET A 542 -6.88 13.40 -4.48
CA MET A 542 -7.72 13.81 -3.35
C MET A 542 -7.57 15.30 -3.01
N PHE A 543 -6.39 15.88 -3.21
CA PHE A 543 -6.19 17.32 -3.03
C PHE A 543 -6.87 18.15 -4.12
N LEU A 544 -6.72 17.74 -5.38
CA LEU A 544 -7.31 18.46 -6.52
C LEU A 544 -8.83 18.30 -6.59
N CYS A 545 -9.37 17.19 -6.08
CA CYS A 545 -10.79 16.85 -6.08
C CYS A 545 -11.29 16.60 -4.65
N PRO A 546 -11.54 17.66 -3.86
CA PRO A 546 -11.96 17.54 -2.46
C PRO A 546 -13.30 16.84 -2.26
N GLU A 547 -14.17 16.80 -3.29
CA GLU A 547 -15.47 16.10 -3.26
C GLU A 547 -15.34 14.56 -3.26
N VAL A 548 -14.16 14.05 -3.60
CA VAL A 548 -13.90 12.60 -3.64
C VAL A 548 -13.57 12.09 -2.24
N ALA A 549 -14.37 11.13 -1.78
CA ALA A 549 -14.13 10.40 -0.54
C ALA A 549 -13.37 9.09 -0.77
N ILE A 550 -13.61 8.41 -1.90
CA ILE A 550 -12.96 7.15 -2.24
C ILE A 550 -12.41 7.20 -3.67
N ILE A 551 -11.15 6.84 -3.84
CA ILE A 551 -10.54 6.54 -5.14
C ILE A 551 -10.27 5.03 -5.18
N GLN A 552 -11.13 4.28 -5.87
CA GLN A 552 -10.91 2.87 -6.15
C GLN A 552 -9.93 2.75 -7.32
N HIS A 553 -8.81 2.06 -7.16
CA HIS A 553 -7.98 1.71 -8.29
C HIS A 553 -8.46 0.42 -8.93
N SER A 554 -8.43 0.39 -10.27
CA SER A 554 -8.56 -0.86 -10.98
C SER A 554 -7.28 -1.67 -10.80
N ALA A 555 -7.42 -2.88 -10.26
CA ALA A 555 -6.34 -3.84 -10.15
C ALA A 555 -6.28 -4.75 -11.38
N GLY A 556 -5.08 -5.22 -11.72
CA GLY A 556 -4.88 -6.41 -12.53
C GLY A 556 -4.70 -7.65 -11.68
N VAL A 557 -4.58 -8.79 -12.33
CA VAL A 557 -4.34 -10.08 -11.66
C VAL A 557 -2.85 -10.37 -11.57
N MET A 558 -2.40 -10.79 -10.39
CA MET A 558 -1.07 -11.34 -10.14
C MET A 558 -1.14 -12.86 -10.24
N GLN A 559 -0.52 -13.40 -11.29
CA GLN A 559 -0.40 -14.85 -11.46
C GLN A 559 0.87 -15.35 -10.77
N VAL A 560 0.78 -16.50 -10.12
CA VAL A 560 1.85 -17.12 -9.32
C VAL A 560 2.29 -18.46 -9.90
N VAL A 561 1.35 -19.31 -10.33
CA VAL A 561 1.60 -20.71 -10.74
C VAL A 561 1.54 -20.88 -12.26
N GLU A 562 0.76 -20.05 -12.94
CA GLU A 562 0.48 -20.05 -14.38
C GLU A 562 -0.22 -21.32 -14.89
N ASP A 563 -1.04 -21.97 -14.05
CA ASP A 563 -1.80 -23.17 -14.44
C ASP A 563 -3.11 -22.86 -15.19
N TYR A 564 -3.79 -23.89 -15.71
CA TYR A 564 -5.03 -23.71 -16.48
C TYR A 564 -6.14 -23.03 -15.67
N PHE A 565 -6.26 -23.36 -14.38
CA PHE A 565 -7.31 -22.81 -13.52
C PHE A 565 -7.04 -21.33 -13.23
N GLU A 566 -5.82 -21.00 -12.84
CA GLU A 566 -5.37 -19.64 -12.58
C GLU A 566 -5.48 -18.77 -13.84
N ASN A 567 -5.12 -19.30 -15.02
CA ASN A 567 -5.32 -18.60 -16.30
C ASN A 567 -6.82 -18.33 -16.57
N GLY A 568 -7.69 -19.29 -16.26
CA GLY A 568 -9.14 -19.13 -16.39
C GLY A 568 -9.70 -18.03 -15.48
N ILE A 569 -9.33 -18.05 -14.19
CA ILE A 569 -9.73 -17.01 -13.22
C ILE A 569 -9.13 -15.65 -13.58
N THR A 570 -7.90 -15.62 -14.10
CA THR A 570 -7.26 -14.41 -14.60
C THR A 570 -8.05 -13.78 -15.73
N TYR A 571 -8.44 -14.57 -16.73
CA TYR A 571 -9.28 -14.10 -17.83
C TYR A 571 -10.63 -13.57 -17.32
N PHE A 572 -11.30 -14.32 -16.45
CA PHE A 572 -12.59 -13.93 -15.88
C PHE A 572 -12.50 -12.60 -15.10
N THR A 573 -11.47 -12.44 -14.27
CA THR A 573 -11.26 -11.23 -13.47
C THR A 573 -10.94 -10.02 -14.35
N ASN A 574 -10.10 -10.20 -15.38
CA ASN A 574 -9.81 -9.15 -16.37
C ASN A 574 -11.06 -8.74 -17.16
N LEU A 575 -11.97 -9.68 -17.46
CA LEU A 575 -13.25 -9.39 -18.11
C LEU A 575 -14.13 -8.50 -17.22
N ILE A 576 -14.24 -8.83 -15.92
CA ILE A 576 -14.99 -8.03 -14.95
C ILE A 576 -14.42 -6.61 -14.86
N TYR A 577 -13.11 -6.46 -14.65
CA TYR A 577 -12.50 -5.12 -14.56
C TYR A 577 -12.63 -4.34 -15.87
N SER A 578 -12.58 -4.99 -17.03
CA SER A 578 -12.81 -4.32 -18.32
C SER A 578 -14.24 -3.78 -18.42
N ALA A 579 -15.24 -4.55 -17.99
CA ALA A 579 -16.63 -4.11 -17.95
C ALA A 579 -16.82 -2.93 -16.98
N ILE A 580 -16.27 -3.02 -15.76
CA ILE A 580 -16.33 -1.96 -14.75
C ILE A 580 -15.71 -0.66 -15.29
N ARG A 581 -14.54 -0.75 -15.93
CA ARG A 581 -13.86 0.41 -16.53
C ARG A 581 -14.71 1.07 -17.60
N PHE A 582 -15.35 0.29 -18.46
CA PHE A 582 -16.20 0.83 -19.52
C PHE A 582 -17.44 1.53 -18.95
N VAL A 583 -18.11 0.91 -17.98
CA VAL A 583 -19.34 1.43 -17.38
C VAL A 583 -19.06 2.70 -16.57
N CYS A 584 -18.05 2.70 -15.69
CA CYS A 584 -17.66 3.89 -14.94
C CYS A 584 -17.09 5.00 -15.85
N GLY A 585 -16.30 4.63 -16.87
CA GLY A 585 -15.83 5.57 -17.89
C GLY A 585 -16.98 6.23 -18.65
N SER A 586 -18.09 5.51 -18.84
CA SER A 586 -19.32 6.01 -19.44
C SER A 586 -20.20 6.83 -18.49
N GLY A 587 -19.72 7.11 -17.28
CA GLY A 587 -20.37 8.01 -16.32
C GLY A 587 -21.19 7.33 -15.23
N ASP A 588 -21.10 6.00 -15.10
CA ASP A 588 -21.65 5.31 -13.95
C ASP A 588 -20.82 5.53 -12.68
N VAL A 589 -21.41 5.25 -11.54
CA VAL A 589 -20.76 5.36 -10.23
C VAL A 589 -19.73 4.23 -10.09
N ALA A 590 -18.58 4.56 -9.49
CA ALA A 590 -17.53 3.58 -9.25
C ALA A 590 -17.91 2.63 -8.10
N PRO A 591 -17.71 1.30 -8.27
CA PRO A 591 -17.84 0.37 -7.16
C PRO A 591 -16.67 0.55 -6.19
N PHE A 592 -16.92 0.30 -4.90
CA PHE A 592 -15.87 0.13 -3.91
C PHE A 592 -15.79 -1.36 -3.55
N VAL A 593 -14.62 -1.98 -3.74
CA VAL A 593 -14.42 -3.43 -3.59
C VAL A 593 -13.59 -3.79 -2.35
N GLY A 594 -13.39 -2.84 -1.43
CA GLY A 594 -12.81 -3.09 -0.10
C GLY A 594 -11.28 -3.23 -0.04
N HIS A 595 -10.58 -3.00 -1.15
CA HIS A 595 -9.11 -2.97 -1.23
C HIS A 595 -8.63 -2.11 -2.42
N ASN A 596 -7.33 -1.84 -2.53
CA ASN A 596 -6.74 -1.04 -3.60
C ASN A 596 -7.39 0.34 -3.75
N ALA A 597 -7.76 0.95 -2.62
CA ALA A 597 -8.50 2.20 -2.61
C ALA A 597 -7.92 3.21 -1.63
N PHE A 598 -7.91 4.47 -2.03
CA PHE A 598 -7.66 5.58 -1.11
C PHE A 598 -8.98 6.05 -0.54
N LEU A 599 -9.04 6.25 0.78
CA LEU A 599 -10.18 6.77 1.52
C LEU A 599 -9.77 8.05 2.24
N ARG A 600 -10.59 9.09 2.12
CA ARG A 600 -10.44 10.30 2.95
C ARG A 600 -10.96 10.00 4.35
N TRP A 601 -10.07 10.03 5.34
CA TRP A 601 -10.42 9.63 6.70
C TRP A 601 -11.55 10.48 7.29
N GLN A 602 -11.49 11.80 7.08
CA GLN A 602 -12.55 12.72 7.51
C GLN A 602 -13.93 12.37 6.90
N ALA A 603 -13.97 11.93 5.64
CA ALA A 603 -15.22 11.53 5.00
C ALA A 603 -15.76 10.23 5.62
N VAL A 604 -14.88 9.25 5.87
CA VAL A 604 -15.23 8.00 6.57
C VAL A 604 -15.78 8.27 7.97
N GLN A 605 -15.14 9.16 8.73
CA GLN A 605 -15.61 9.58 10.05
C GLN A 605 -16.97 10.28 9.99
N SER A 606 -17.23 11.09 8.95
CA SER A 606 -18.51 11.82 8.81
C SER A 606 -19.74 10.93 8.64
N VAL A 607 -19.54 9.68 8.20
CA VAL A 607 -20.62 8.69 8.02
C VAL A 607 -20.53 7.55 9.03
N ALA A 608 -19.64 7.65 10.03
CA ALA A 608 -19.56 6.72 11.13
C ALA A 608 -20.90 6.67 11.89
N PHE A 609 -21.21 5.53 12.48
CA PHE A 609 -22.46 5.35 13.22
C PHE A 609 -22.21 4.75 14.59
N TRP A 610 -23.02 5.17 15.55
CA TRP A 610 -22.94 4.67 16.92
C TRP A 610 -23.89 3.49 17.11
N SER A 611 -23.37 2.38 17.63
CA SER A 611 -24.19 1.22 18.01
C SER A 611 -23.52 0.49 19.18
N GLU A 612 -24.28 -0.23 20.01
CA GLU A 612 -23.71 -1.06 21.10
C GLU A 612 -22.63 -0.36 21.98
N ASN A 613 -22.80 0.94 22.25
CA ASN A 613 -21.85 1.78 23.01
C ASN A 613 -20.46 1.94 22.39
N ARG A 614 -20.32 1.78 21.07
CA ARG A 614 -19.10 2.09 20.33
C ARG A 614 -19.39 2.72 18.98
N GLU A 615 -18.41 3.45 18.46
CA GLU A 615 -18.43 3.99 17.12
C GLU A 615 -17.98 2.94 16.12
N TYR A 616 -18.69 2.83 15.00
CA TYR A 616 -18.39 1.92 13.91
C TYR A 616 -18.16 2.70 12.62
N TYR A 617 -17.08 2.34 11.93
CA TYR A 617 -16.79 2.83 10.59
C TYR A 617 -17.28 1.82 9.56
N TRP A 618 -16.89 0.55 9.73
CA TRP A 618 -17.27 -0.56 8.87
C TRP A 618 -18.48 -1.29 9.44
N SER A 619 -19.43 -1.67 8.58
CA SER A 619 -20.58 -2.44 9.03
C SER A 619 -20.19 -3.88 9.36
N GLU A 620 -20.34 -4.29 10.62
CA GLU A 620 -20.03 -5.66 11.06
C GLU A 620 -21.19 -6.63 10.79
N SER A 621 -22.40 -6.11 10.59
CA SER A 621 -23.62 -6.89 10.37
C SER A 621 -23.78 -7.36 8.92
N HIS A 622 -23.14 -6.67 7.98
CA HIS A 622 -23.21 -6.99 6.55
C HIS A 622 -21.94 -7.70 6.09
N VAL A 623 -22.09 -8.61 5.12
CA VAL A 623 -20.94 -9.30 4.49
C VAL A 623 -20.22 -8.40 3.48
N SER A 624 -20.89 -7.38 2.93
CA SER A 624 -20.33 -6.36 2.03
C SER A 624 -20.16 -5.03 2.77
N GLU A 625 -19.20 -4.97 3.69
CA GLU A 625 -18.92 -3.76 4.47
C GLU A 625 -18.42 -2.59 3.60
N ASP A 626 -17.78 -2.92 2.48
CA ASP A 626 -17.28 -2.00 1.47
C ASP A 626 -18.42 -1.32 0.71
N PHE A 627 -19.39 -2.10 0.23
CA PHE A 627 -20.58 -1.58 -0.43
C PHE A 627 -21.41 -0.69 0.50
N ASP A 628 -21.60 -1.09 1.76
CA ASP A 628 -22.28 -0.28 2.78
C ASP A 628 -21.60 1.08 2.98
N MET A 629 -20.26 1.08 3.12
CA MET A 629 -19.47 2.31 3.25
C MET A 629 -19.64 3.24 2.04
N ALA A 630 -19.52 2.69 0.83
CA ALA A 630 -19.69 3.47 -0.39
C ALA A 630 -21.09 4.07 -0.51
N LEU A 631 -22.12 3.30 -0.16
CA LEU A 631 -23.50 3.78 -0.17
C LEU A 631 -23.71 4.93 0.83
N ARG A 632 -23.25 4.79 2.07
CA ARG A 632 -23.36 5.85 3.08
C ARG A 632 -22.66 7.13 2.65
N LEU A 633 -21.45 7.03 2.10
CA LEU A 633 -20.70 8.17 1.59
C LEU A 633 -21.42 8.87 0.44
N GLN A 634 -21.97 8.11 -0.51
CA GLN A 634 -22.71 8.66 -1.65
C GLN A 634 -24.02 9.32 -1.22
N VAL A 635 -24.74 8.74 -0.26
CA VAL A 635 -25.95 9.35 0.35
C VAL A 635 -25.60 10.67 1.05
N ALA A 636 -24.43 10.75 1.69
CA ALA A 636 -23.91 11.98 2.28
C ALA A 636 -23.41 13.02 1.24
N GLY A 637 -23.47 12.70 -0.07
CA GLY A 637 -23.09 13.60 -1.16
C GLY A 637 -21.63 13.50 -1.61
N ASN A 638 -20.85 12.57 -1.07
CA ASN A 638 -19.47 12.35 -1.49
C ASN A 638 -19.39 11.55 -2.80
N VAL A 639 -18.26 11.68 -3.50
CA VAL A 639 -17.98 10.95 -4.74
C VAL A 639 -17.09 9.75 -4.47
N VAL A 640 -17.46 8.60 -5.06
CA VAL A 640 -16.60 7.43 -5.23
C VAL A 640 -16.13 7.41 -6.69
N ARG A 641 -14.83 7.30 -6.91
CA ARG A 641 -14.20 7.44 -8.23
C ARG A 641 -13.34 6.24 -8.56
N LEU A 642 -13.38 5.79 -9.81
CA LEU A 642 -12.53 4.70 -10.32
C LEU A 642 -11.31 5.28 -11.04
N ALA A 643 -10.10 4.91 -10.61
CA ALA A 643 -8.84 5.29 -11.21
C ALA A 643 -8.20 4.13 -11.98
N THR A 644 -7.73 4.42 -13.20
CA THR A 644 -7.14 3.44 -14.12
C THR A 644 -5.78 3.85 -14.69
N TYR A 645 -5.28 5.02 -14.31
CA TYR A 645 -4.05 5.59 -14.86
C TYR A 645 -2.77 4.84 -14.50
N HIS A 646 -2.77 3.97 -13.47
CA HIS A 646 -1.65 3.06 -13.20
C HIS A 646 -1.65 1.80 -14.09
N GLY A 647 -2.69 1.62 -14.93
CA GLY A 647 -2.84 0.45 -15.79
C GLY A 647 -3.06 -0.86 -15.04
N LEU A 648 -3.12 -1.97 -15.78
CA LEU A 648 -3.31 -3.33 -15.21
C LEU A 648 -2.06 -3.88 -14.51
N ARG A 649 -0.88 -3.29 -14.76
CA ARG A 649 0.37 -3.68 -14.11
C ARG A 649 0.67 -2.86 -12.86
N GLY A 650 -0.17 -1.89 -12.55
CA GLY A 650 -0.02 -1.03 -11.39
C GLY A 650 -0.44 -1.75 -10.11
N PHE A 651 -1.70 -1.56 -9.73
CA PHE A 651 -2.28 -2.34 -8.63
C PHE A 651 -2.53 -3.77 -9.11
N GLN A 652 -2.15 -4.77 -8.31
CA GLN A 652 -2.34 -6.18 -8.62
C GLN A 652 -2.93 -6.92 -7.43
N GLU A 653 -3.91 -7.79 -7.68
CA GLU A 653 -4.51 -8.69 -6.68
C GLU A 653 -4.06 -10.14 -6.90
N GLY A 654 -3.90 -10.89 -5.82
CA GLY A 654 -3.77 -12.34 -5.89
C GLY A 654 -5.08 -12.99 -6.32
N VAL A 655 -4.99 -14.07 -7.10
CA VAL A 655 -6.16 -14.90 -7.44
C VAL A 655 -6.15 -16.22 -6.69
N SER A 656 -7.33 -16.82 -6.57
CA SER A 656 -7.51 -18.13 -5.98
C SER A 656 -6.67 -19.17 -6.72
N LEU A 657 -5.79 -19.87 -6.00
CA LEU A 657 -4.90 -20.88 -6.57
C LEU A 657 -5.62 -22.23 -6.76
N THR A 658 -6.72 -22.45 -6.05
CA THR A 658 -7.49 -23.70 -6.13
C THR A 658 -8.98 -23.46 -6.33
N ILE A 659 -9.67 -24.46 -6.88
CA ILE A 659 -11.13 -24.46 -7.04
C ILE A 659 -11.83 -24.33 -5.68
N TYR A 660 -11.27 -24.92 -4.62
CA TYR A 660 -11.85 -24.85 -3.28
C TYR A 660 -11.78 -23.45 -2.71
N ASP A 661 -10.67 -22.74 -2.91
CA ASP A 661 -10.52 -21.34 -2.50
C ASP A 661 -11.52 -20.46 -3.24
N GLU A 662 -11.69 -20.70 -4.54
CA GLU A 662 -12.66 -19.97 -5.36
C GLU A 662 -14.10 -20.25 -4.92
N LEU A 663 -14.48 -21.51 -4.69
CA LEU A 663 -15.81 -21.86 -4.17
C LEU A 663 -16.10 -21.16 -2.83
N ALA A 664 -15.13 -21.13 -1.92
CA ALA A 664 -15.27 -20.41 -0.66
C ALA A 664 -15.43 -18.88 -0.86
N ARG A 665 -14.72 -18.30 -1.83
CA ARG A 665 -14.84 -16.89 -2.24
C ARG A 665 -16.25 -16.60 -2.81
N TRP A 666 -16.80 -17.47 -3.64
CA TRP A 666 -18.14 -17.31 -4.20
C TRP A 666 -19.25 -17.52 -3.16
N GLU A 667 -19.10 -18.46 -2.23
CA GLU A 667 -20.03 -18.63 -1.11
C GLU A 667 -20.12 -17.36 -0.25
N LYS A 668 -18.97 -16.68 -0.06
CA LYS A 668 -18.90 -15.37 0.58
C LYS A 668 -19.71 -14.32 -0.18
N TYR A 669 -19.51 -14.19 -1.50
CA TYR A 669 -20.27 -13.23 -2.31
C TYR A 669 -21.77 -13.53 -2.33
N HIS A 670 -22.18 -14.79 -2.44
CA HIS A 670 -23.58 -15.15 -2.46
C HIS A 670 -24.30 -14.78 -1.15
N THR A 671 -23.68 -15.09 0.00
CA THR A 671 -24.26 -14.74 1.32
C THR A 671 -24.46 -13.23 1.46
N SER A 672 -23.56 -12.44 0.88
CA SER A 672 -23.64 -10.97 0.93
C SER A 672 -24.86 -10.39 0.25
N GLN A 673 -25.25 -10.95 -0.90
CA GLN A 673 -26.41 -10.51 -1.64
C GLN A 673 -27.71 -10.86 -0.91
N THR A 674 -27.76 -12.01 -0.23
CA THR A 674 -28.92 -12.42 0.56
C THR A 674 -29.10 -11.60 1.85
N ASP A 675 -28.01 -11.20 2.50
CA ASP A 675 -28.08 -10.40 3.73
C ASP A 675 -28.54 -8.96 3.47
N SER A 676 -28.21 -8.39 2.30
CA SER A 676 -28.70 -7.06 1.88
C SER A 676 -30.24 -6.97 1.83
N HIS A 677 -30.92 -8.10 1.58
CA HIS A 677 -32.39 -8.18 1.54
C HIS A 677 -33.04 -8.21 2.94
N ASN A 678 -32.31 -8.61 3.98
CA ASN A 678 -32.81 -8.65 5.36
C ASN A 678 -32.69 -7.31 6.11
N SER A 679 -32.16 -6.28 5.46
CA SER A 679 -31.95 -4.93 6.02
C SER A 679 -33.24 -4.11 6.25
N LYS A 680 -34.45 -4.67 6.04
CA LYS A 680 -35.75 -4.02 6.35
C LYS A 680 -36.07 -3.90 7.86
N LYS A 681 -35.06 -3.77 8.71
CA LYS A 681 -35.20 -3.46 10.13
C LYS A 681 -34.28 -2.31 10.54
N TYR A 682 -34.34 -1.20 9.83
CA TYR A 682 -34.04 0.13 10.37
C TYR A 682 -35.03 1.15 9.81
#